data_AF-A0A972QG72-F1
#
_entry.id   AF-A0A972QG72-F1
#
_cell.length_a   1.000
_cell.length_b   1.000
_cell.length_c   1.000
_cell.angle_alpha   90.00
_cell.angle_beta   90.00
_cell.angle_gamma   90.00
#
_symmetry.space_group_name_H-M   'P 1'
#
loop_
_entity.id
_entity.type
_entity.pdbx_description
1 polymer ?
#
loop_
_entity_poly.entity_id
_entity_poly.type
_entity_poly.pdbx_seq_one_letter_code
_entity_poly.pdbx_strand_id
1 'polypeptide(L)'
;MNKLVADESDFVPAEIRYNGKSIKVRLRLKGDHTDHFEGNKWSFRIKTRGNETLFGMRIFSIQHPKTRNYIYEWLYHEALKREGFIALRYDFINVTLNGKDLGVYAIEEFFEKRLIEHNKHREGPIIRFDENMMWQELLQRGRIAESGTYLSSSIDAFQTNRTLEDPVNRQQFIKAISLLESFRKGDLKTSDVFDADKLATFFAVSDLMGAEHATSWINMRFYFNPITTKLEPIGFDGTCSPISNLSLKQPDDTYGGTKPKSILESFCAALLSDKEFYQKYIKELERVSNPDYLNNFFNEIEHGLEKRLNIIYKEFPYYNFSKDIYYNNIHVINITLNPVKILNVYLHEIDKDGIALELGNMQSMAVEVKGVFYKGSTLFRPLRKIILAGKKISQPAEYKNVKFLFPDDFTWGDKDVSELKLNCKIFGATQDRHEDIFPYRHMDKFYIDVDVVRQRPNIHGFDFIMMNEDEKRISIIPGEWALSENLIIPDGYTVVCFENTTLNLLNRAKVLSYSPFEFIGTKEYPILIYSEDSTGEGIVVMCKGRKSILKNVVFKNLGVPVEPGWGITGAVSFYESPVELYQCKFIGNRAEDTLNVIRSEFIIDGTLFTQTFSDAFDSDFGKGKITNCSFLQCGNDGIDISGSAVQIENVFIVGAGDKGISVGELSNASIDQAKIENSNIAVASKDSSVVNISGLDVSGCNVGFAVYRKKPEFGPAEINIEHLKLNNVDRDHLIEAGSKVTVDGVNIQPNEKNVYVSLYGKK
;
A
#
# COMPACT_ATOMS: atom_id res chain seq x y z
N MET A 1 36.61 6.19 -19.08
CA MET A 1 36.75 4.72 -18.91
C MET A 1 37.75 4.22 -19.93
N ASN A 2 38.75 3.45 -19.53
CA ASN A 2 39.66 2.79 -20.45
C ASN A 2 38.99 1.49 -20.91
N LYS A 3 38.49 1.43 -22.16
CA LYS A 3 37.96 0.20 -22.76
C LYS A 3 38.73 -0.13 -24.03
N LEU A 4 38.84 -1.42 -24.33
CA LEU A 4 39.39 -1.91 -25.59
C LEU A 4 38.23 -2.18 -26.56
N VAL A 5 38.27 -1.57 -27.75
CA VAL A 5 37.39 -1.93 -28.87
C VAL A 5 38.27 -2.64 -29.89
N ALA A 6 38.16 -3.96 -29.96
CA ALA A 6 39.07 -4.77 -30.78
C ALA A 6 38.36 -5.41 -31.98
N ASP A 7 39.01 -5.40 -33.14
CA ASP A 7 38.49 -5.88 -34.41
C ASP A 7 39.37 -6.98 -35.07
N GLU A 8 39.02 -7.42 -36.28
CA GLU A 8 39.79 -8.46 -37.01
C GLU A 8 41.15 -7.96 -37.55
N SER A 9 41.35 -6.64 -37.67
CA SER A 9 42.61 -6.02 -38.09
C SER A 9 43.68 -6.00 -37.00
N ASP A 10 43.27 -6.10 -35.72
CA ASP A 10 44.18 -6.16 -34.56
C ASP A 10 44.95 -7.48 -34.43
N PHE A 11 44.64 -8.49 -35.24
CA PHE A 11 45.30 -9.80 -35.18
C PHE A 11 46.72 -9.75 -35.77
N VAL A 12 47.72 -9.97 -34.90
CA VAL A 12 49.12 -10.09 -35.30
C VAL A 12 49.57 -11.55 -35.46
N PRO A 13 50.52 -11.87 -36.37
CA PRO A 13 51.07 -13.22 -36.50
C PRO A 13 51.84 -13.67 -35.25
N ALA A 14 51.72 -14.96 -34.90
CA ALA A 14 52.51 -15.57 -33.83
C ALA A 14 52.66 -17.09 -34.03
N GLU A 15 53.38 -17.74 -33.11
CA GLU A 15 53.63 -19.19 -33.09
C GLU A 15 53.38 -19.74 -31.68
N ILE A 16 52.66 -20.87 -31.58
CA ILE A 16 52.46 -21.61 -30.34
C ILE A 16 53.22 -22.92 -30.41
N ARG A 17 53.97 -23.25 -29.35
CA ARG A 17 54.64 -24.55 -29.18
C ARG A 17 53.92 -25.36 -28.11
N TYR A 18 53.50 -26.58 -28.46
CA TYR A 18 52.80 -27.48 -27.55
C TYR A 18 53.10 -28.95 -27.91
N ASN A 19 53.46 -29.77 -26.92
CA ASN A 19 53.83 -31.19 -27.08
C ASN A 19 54.82 -31.45 -28.24
N GLY A 20 55.88 -30.63 -28.32
CA GLY A 20 56.91 -30.74 -29.36
C GLY A 20 56.49 -30.28 -30.77
N LYS A 21 55.24 -29.83 -30.95
CA LYS A 21 54.73 -29.28 -32.22
C LYS A 21 54.68 -27.76 -32.18
N SER A 22 54.94 -27.15 -33.34
CA SER A 22 54.83 -25.72 -33.56
C SER A 22 53.65 -25.43 -34.48
N ILE A 23 52.76 -24.51 -34.07
CA ILE A 23 51.54 -24.15 -34.78
C ILE A 23 51.56 -22.64 -35.04
N LYS A 24 51.40 -22.25 -36.31
CA LYS A 24 51.24 -20.83 -36.69
C LYS A 24 49.84 -20.35 -36.30
N VAL A 25 49.78 -19.22 -35.60
CA VAL A 25 48.53 -18.60 -35.15
C VAL A 25 48.49 -17.11 -35.52
N ARG A 26 47.34 -16.49 -35.29
CA ARG A 26 47.22 -15.05 -35.09
C ARG A 26 46.70 -14.79 -33.68
N LEU A 27 47.17 -13.75 -33.02
CA LEU A 27 46.71 -13.34 -31.69
C LEU A 27 46.34 -11.86 -31.67
N ARG A 28 45.36 -11.50 -30.83
CA ARG A 28 45.03 -10.11 -30.47
C ARG A 28 44.69 -10.03 -28.98
N LEU A 29 44.66 -8.83 -28.42
CA LEU A 29 44.09 -8.62 -27.08
C LEU A 29 42.59 -8.96 -27.06
N LYS A 30 42.11 -9.45 -25.91
CA LYS A 30 40.70 -9.79 -25.66
C LYS A 30 40.16 -8.98 -24.48
N GLY A 31 38.85 -8.71 -24.53
CA GLY A 31 38.07 -8.15 -23.43
C GLY A 31 37.76 -6.68 -23.64
N ASP A 32 36.68 -6.20 -23.03
CA ASP A 32 36.26 -4.80 -23.14
C ASP A 32 36.73 -3.96 -21.94
N HIS A 33 36.88 -4.58 -20.76
CA HIS A 33 37.27 -3.95 -19.50
C HIS A 33 38.76 -4.10 -19.18
N THR A 34 39.28 -3.22 -18.32
CA THR A 34 40.71 -3.13 -17.99
C THR A 34 41.27 -4.35 -17.30
N ASP A 35 40.45 -5.14 -16.62
CA ASP A 35 40.83 -6.37 -15.93
C ASP A 35 41.50 -7.39 -16.86
N HIS A 36 41.19 -7.34 -18.16
CA HIS A 36 41.81 -8.18 -19.16
C HIS A 36 43.24 -7.78 -19.55
N PHE A 37 43.66 -6.55 -19.27
CA PHE A 37 44.97 -6.00 -19.66
C PHE A 37 45.67 -5.24 -18.52
N GLU A 38 45.22 -5.45 -17.28
CA GLU A 38 45.87 -4.94 -16.08
C GLU A 38 47.10 -5.79 -15.72
N GLY A 39 48.20 -5.13 -15.34
CA GLY A 39 49.45 -5.80 -14.97
C GLY A 39 50.13 -6.52 -16.14
N ASN A 40 50.72 -7.68 -15.86
CA ASN A 40 51.60 -8.43 -16.77
C ASN A 40 50.95 -9.69 -17.39
N LYS A 41 49.68 -9.99 -17.07
CA LYS A 41 48.98 -11.22 -17.46
C LYS A 41 47.79 -10.91 -18.37
N TRP A 42 48.07 -10.42 -19.58
CA TRP A 42 47.05 -9.97 -20.53
C TRP A 42 46.25 -11.10 -21.16
N SER A 43 44.98 -10.82 -21.45
CA SER A 43 44.08 -11.76 -22.13
C SER A 43 44.29 -11.71 -23.64
N PHE A 44 44.33 -12.88 -24.28
CA PHE A 44 44.53 -13.01 -25.71
C PHE A 44 43.42 -13.83 -26.36
N ARG A 45 42.96 -13.38 -27.53
CA ARG A 45 42.19 -14.19 -28.48
C ARG A 45 43.15 -14.78 -29.50
N ILE A 46 43.14 -16.10 -29.66
CA ILE A 46 44.06 -16.85 -30.50
C ILE A 46 43.27 -17.55 -31.61
N LYS A 47 43.79 -17.50 -32.84
CA LYS A 47 43.21 -18.14 -34.04
C LYS A 47 44.29 -18.93 -34.77
N THR A 48 44.16 -20.24 -34.86
CA THR A 48 45.08 -21.08 -35.65
C THR A 48 44.93 -20.82 -37.14
N ARG A 49 46.02 -21.02 -37.91
CA ARG A 49 46.02 -20.89 -39.37
C ARG A 49 45.60 -22.20 -40.04
N GLY A 50 44.92 -22.07 -41.19
CA GLY A 50 44.45 -23.24 -41.95
C GLY A 50 43.43 -24.08 -41.18
N ASN A 51 43.59 -25.40 -41.24
CA ASN A 51 42.77 -26.40 -40.55
C ASN A 51 43.40 -26.94 -39.27
N GLU A 52 44.56 -26.42 -38.85
CA GLU A 52 45.21 -26.82 -37.61
C GLU A 52 44.34 -26.50 -36.39
N THR A 53 44.42 -27.33 -35.36
CA THR A 53 43.70 -27.11 -34.10
C THR A 53 44.62 -27.34 -32.91
N LEU A 54 44.37 -26.61 -31.82
CA LEU A 54 44.99 -26.87 -30.53
C LEU A 54 43.89 -27.24 -29.52
N PHE A 55 44.04 -28.35 -28.81
CA PHE A 55 42.99 -28.92 -27.95
C PHE A 55 41.65 -29.16 -28.67
N GLY A 56 41.71 -29.38 -30.00
CA GLY A 56 40.56 -29.50 -30.88
C GLY A 56 39.83 -28.17 -31.16
N MET A 57 40.39 -27.02 -30.78
CA MET A 57 39.86 -25.68 -31.03
C MET A 57 40.67 -24.98 -32.12
N ARG A 58 40.00 -24.21 -32.98
CA ARG A 58 40.67 -23.31 -33.94
C ARG A 58 40.77 -21.89 -33.40
N ILE A 59 39.73 -21.46 -32.67
CA ILE A 59 39.66 -20.14 -32.03
C ILE A 59 39.37 -20.37 -30.56
N PHE A 60 40.19 -19.76 -29.71
CA PHE A 60 40.05 -19.83 -28.26
C PHE A 60 40.66 -18.58 -27.63
N SER A 61 40.36 -18.37 -26.37
CA SER A 61 40.93 -17.33 -25.54
C SER A 61 41.83 -17.93 -24.49
N ILE A 62 42.86 -17.18 -24.09
CA ILE A 62 43.53 -17.38 -22.81
C ILE A 62 43.38 -16.10 -22.00
N GLN A 63 43.06 -16.20 -20.71
CA GLN A 63 42.87 -15.06 -19.82
C GLN A 63 43.33 -15.35 -18.39
N HIS A 64 43.53 -14.29 -17.61
CA HIS A 64 43.79 -14.43 -16.18
C HIS A 64 42.61 -15.18 -15.51
N PRO A 65 42.82 -16.23 -14.70
CA PRO A 65 41.73 -16.98 -14.07
C PRO A 65 40.72 -16.12 -13.30
N LYS A 66 41.21 -15.13 -12.55
CA LYS A 66 40.39 -14.10 -11.87
C LYS A 66 39.33 -13.42 -12.75
N THR A 67 39.57 -13.17 -14.04
CA THR A 67 38.61 -12.53 -14.97
C THR A 67 37.31 -13.32 -15.16
N ARG A 68 37.33 -14.61 -14.81
CA ARG A 68 36.16 -15.51 -14.82
C ARG A 68 35.88 -16.10 -13.46
N ASN A 69 36.30 -15.41 -12.41
CA ASN A 69 36.21 -15.88 -11.03
C ASN A 69 36.82 -17.29 -10.83
N TYR A 70 38.04 -17.51 -11.33
CA TYR A 70 38.82 -18.74 -11.14
C TYR A 70 38.06 -20.01 -11.56
N ILE A 71 37.77 -20.93 -10.62
CA ILE A 71 37.17 -22.24 -10.90
C ILE A 71 35.67 -22.15 -11.23
N TYR A 72 35.02 -21.03 -10.91
CA TYR A 72 33.56 -20.95 -10.94
C TYR A 72 32.98 -20.99 -12.37
N GLU A 73 33.68 -20.45 -13.37
CA GLU A 73 33.27 -20.57 -14.79
C GLU A 73 33.39 -22.02 -15.29
N TRP A 74 34.43 -22.76 -14.85
CA TRP A 74 34.55 -24.18 -15.15
C TRP A 74 33.39 -24.98 -14.55
N LEU A 75 33.03 -24.70 -13.29
CA LEU A 75 31.89 -25.32 -12.62
C LEU A 75 30.57 -25.04 -13.36
N TYR A 76 30.37 -23.81 -13.83
CA TYR A 76 29.19 -23.47 -14.62
C TYR A 76 29.11 -24.28 -15.92
N HIS A 77 30.22 -24.42 -16.65
CA HIS A 77 30.24 -25.27 -17.84
C HIS A 77 30.03 -26.75 -17.55
N GLU A 78 30.52 -27.29 -16.43
CA GLU A 78 30.21 -28.68 -16.04
C GLU A 78 28.73 -28.86 -15.69
N ALA A 79 28.10 -27.88 -15.02
CA ALA A 79 26.66 -27.91 -14.75
C ALA A 79 25.85 -27.89 -16.06
N LEU A 80 26.24 -27.07 -17.03
CA LEU A 80 25.62 -27.04 -18.36
C LEU A 80 25.80 -28.36 -19.12
N LYS A 81 26.99 -28.98 -19.06
CA LYS A 81 27.24 -30.30 -19.70
C LYS A 81 26.36 -31.38 -19.11
N ARG A 82 26.20 -31.41 -17.78
CA ARG A 82 25.35 -32.38 -17.07
C ARG A 82 23.91 -32.33 -17.59
N GLU A 83 23.43 -31.13 -17.89
CA GLU A 83 22.08 -30.88 -18.40
C GLU A 83 21.98 -30.95 -19.94
N GLY A 84 23.05 -31.37 -20.61
CA GLY A 84 23.06 -31.62 -22.06
C GLY A 84 23.13 -30.37 -22.94
N PHE A 85 23.54 -29.23 -22.41
CA PHE A 85 23.74 -28.01 -23.18
C PHE A 85 25.05 -28.03 -23.96
N ILE A 86 25.12 -27.16 -24.98
CA ILE A 86 26.39 -26.81 -25.61
C ILE A 86 27.21 -26.02 -24.58
N ALA A 87 28.25 -26.63 -24.04
CA ALA A 87 29.16 -26.00 -23.11
C ALA A 87 30.53 -25.79 -23.76
N LEU A 88 31.17 -24.67 -23.42
CA LEU A 88 32.49 -24.33 -23.94
C LEU A 88 33.53 -25.26 -23.31
N ARG A 89 34.55 -25.63 -24.09
CA ARG A 89 35.77 -26.19 -23.51
C ARG A 89 36.47 -25.10 -22.70
N TYR A 90 36.49 -25.31 -21.39
CA TYR A 90 37.11 -24.41 -20.42
C TYR A 90 38.06 -25.20 -19.52
N ASP A 91 39.31 -24.76 -19.37
CA ASP A 91 40.30 -25.40 -18.50
C ASP A 91 41.42 -24.44 -18.08
N PHE A 92 42.44 -24.93 -17.37
CA PHE A 92 43.59 -24.15 -16.91
C PHE A 92 44.90 -24.68 -17.49
N ILE A 93 45.74 -23.79 -18.02
CA ILE A 93 47.01 -24.11 -18.67
C ILE A 93 48.12 -23.17 -18.20
N ASN A 94 49.37 -23.64 -18.22
CA ASN A 94 50.54 -22.77 -18.04
C ASN A 94 50.95 -22.12 -19.35
N VAL A 95 51.26 -20.82 -19.33
CA VAL A 95 51.59 -20.03 -20.51
C VAL A 95 52.96 -19.40 -20.36
N THR A 96 53.80 -19.56 -21.39
CA THR A 96 55.07 -18.85 -21.54
C THR A 96 54.99 -17.99 -22.80
N LEU A 97 55.33 -16.70 -22.69
CA LEU A 97 55.35 -15.77 -23.81
C LEU A 97 56.78 -15.26 -24.02
N ASN A 98 57.36 -15.54 -25.19
CA ASN A 98 58.72 -15.12 -25.56
C ASN A 98 59.78 -15.43 -24.48
N GLY A 99 59.69 -16.62 -23.87
CA GLY A 99 60.61 -17.08 -22.82
C GLY A 99 60.27 -16.62 -21.40
N LYS A 100 59.31 -15.70 -21.23
CA LYS A 100 58.81 -15.28 -19.91
C LYS A 100 57.68 -16.21 -19.46
N ASP A 101 57.85 -16.85 -18.31
CA ASP A 101 56.77 -17.60 -17.66
C ASP A 101 55.69 -16.63 -17.15
N LEU A 102 54.46 -16.82 -17.63
CA LEU A 102 53.30 -16.04 -17.23
C LEU A 102 52.36 -16.84 -16.32
N GLY A 103 52.71 -18.08 -15.94
CA GLY A 103 51.95 -18.93 -15.04
C GLY A 103 50.64 -19.45 -15.65
N VAL A 104 49.69 -19.73 -14.78
CA VAL A 104 48.35 -20.29 -15.02
C VAL A 104 47.43 -19.27 -15.68
N TYR A 105 46.86 -19.68 -16.80
CA TYR A 105 45.78 -19.02 -17.53
C TYR A 105 44.56 -19.93 -17.59
N ALA A 106 43.38 -19.33 -17.61
CA ALA A 106 42.18 -20.01 -18.07
C ALA A 106 42.16 -20.02 -19.60
N ILE A 107 41.87 -21.17 -20.20
CA ILE A 107 41.60 -21.32 -21.63
C ILE A 107 40.10 -21.49 -21.85
N GLU A 108 39.53 -20.76 -22.81
CA GLU A 108 38.09 -20.69 -23.08
C GLU A 108 37.83 -20.82 -24.60
N GLU A 109 37.01 -21.78 -25.00
CA GLU A 109 36.62 -21.99 -26.39
C GLU A 109 35.83 -20.81 -26.98
N PHE A 110 35.96 -20.57 -28.30
CA PHE A 110 35.15 -19.60 -29.01
C PHE A 110 33.97 -20.22 -29.76
N PHE A 111 32.94 -19.42 -29.99
CA PHE A 111 31.74 -19.81 -30.74
C PHE A 111 32.06 -20.04 -32.22
N GLU A 112 32.26 -21.30 -32.60
CA GLU A 112 32.36 -21.74 -33.97
C GLU A 112 31.78 -23.14 -34.15
N LYS A 113 31.65 -23.62 -35.39
CA LYS A 113 31.06 -24.94 -35.66
C LYS A 113 31.64 -26.11 -34.87
N ARG A 114 32.94 -26.06 -34.53
CA ARG A 114 33.59 -27.12 -33.75
C ARG A 114 33.07 -27.22 -32.31
N LEU A 115 32.61 -26.12 -31.72
CA LEU A 115 31.93 -26.13 -30.43
C LEU A 115 30.66 -26.98 -30.50
N ILE A 116 29.88 -26.78 -31.56
CA ILE A 116 28.62 -27.50 -31.81
C ILE A 116 28.89 -29.00 -32.02
N GLU A 117 29.82 -29.32 -32.93
CA GLU A 117 30.20 -30.69 -33.26
C GLU A 117 30.79 -31.42 -32.03
N HIS A 118 31.62 -30.75 -31.22
CA HIS A 118 32.18 -31.31 -29.99
C HIS A 118 31.10 -31.65 -28.96
N ASN A 119 30.06 -30.83 -28.87
CA ASN A 119 28.89 -31.07 -28.03
C ASN A 119 27.87 -32.02 -28.70
N LYS A 120 28.24 -32.74 -29.77
CA LYS A 120 27.40 -33.74 -30.47
C LYS A 120 26.10 -33.17 -31.07
N HIS A 121 26.11 -31.89 -31.44
CA HIS A 121 24.98 -31.25 -32.11
C HIS A 121 25.23 -31.15 -33.63
N ARG A 122 24.15 -31.07 -34.42
CA ARG A 122 24.24 -30.86 -35.88
C ARG A 122 24.70 -29.43 -36.17
N GLU A 123 25.53 -29.22 -37.18
CA GLU A 123 25.96 -27.86 -37.55
C GLU A 123 24.75 -26.94 -37.82
N GLY A 124 24.79 -25.74 -37.24
CA GLY A 124 23.78 -24.68 -37.36
C GLY A 124 24.37 -23.35 -36.87
N PRO A 125 23.76 -22.21 -37.21
CA PRO A 125 24.29 -20.90 -36.82
C PRO A 125 24.19 -20.66 -35.31
N ILE A 126 25.21 -20.02 -34.74
CA ILE A 126 25.16 -19.45 -33.39
C ILE A 126 24.95 -17.95 -33.54
N ILE A 127 23.82 -17.45 -33.04
CA ILE A 127 23.38 -16.06 -33.19
C ILE A 127 23.33 -15.32 -31.86
N ARG A 128 23.28 -13.99 -31.92
CA ARG A 128 23.14 -13.12 -30.74
C ARG A 128 22.49 -11.79 -31.12
N PHE A 129 22.06 -11.05 -30.11
CA PHE A 129 21.91 -9.61 -30.20
C PHE A 129 23.29 -8.96 -30.13
N ASP A 130 23.60 -8.10 -31.09
CA ASP A 130 24.86 -7.36 -31.13
C ASP A 130 24.85 -6.23 -30.10
N GLU A 131 25.76 -6.34 -29.14
CA GLU A 131 25.94 -5.42 -28.02
C GLU A 131 26.83 -4.20 -28.36
N ASN A 132 27.41 -4.12 -29.56
CA ASN A 132 28.36 -3.05 -29.93
C ASN A 132 27.81 -1.63 -29.72
N MET A 133 26.56 -1.38 -30.11
CA MET A 133 25.93 -0.05 -29.99
C MET A 133 25.80 0.38 -28.52
N MET A 134 25.42 -0.55 -27.63
CA MET A 134 25.36 -0.33 -26.19
C MET A 134 26.70 0.16 -25.65
N TRP A 135 27.78 -0.51 -26.03
CA TRP A 135 29.12 -0.14 -25.59
C TRP A 135 29.59 1.20 -26.14
N GLN A 136 29.28 1.52 -27.40
CA GLN A 136 29.57 2.81 -28.00
C GLN A 136 28.86 3.95 -27.27
N GLU A 137 27.59 3.77 -26.90
CA GLU A 137 26.84 4.78 -26.14
C GLU A 137 27.36 4.96 -24.72
N LEU A 138 27.68 3.86 -24.03
CA LEU A 138 28.32 3.93 -22.71
C LEU A 138 29.64 4.70 -22.77
N LEU A 139 30.44 4.48 -23.81
CA LEU A 139 31.70 5.20 -24.02
C LEU A 139 31.50 6.68 -24.36
N GLN A 140 30.56 6.99 -25.24
CA GLN A 140 30.31 8.35 -25.73
C GLN A 140 29.59 9.21 -24.68
N ARG A 141 28.62 8.64 -23.96
CA ARG A 141 27.64 9.38 -23.13
C ARG A 141 27.75 9.08 -21.64
N GLY A 142 28.50 8.05 -21.25
CA GLY A 142 28.53 7.54 -19.87
C GLY A 142 27.24 6.82 -19.43
N ARG A 143 26.27 6.64 -20.33
CA ARG A 143 24.99 5.94 -20.11
C ARG A 143 24.50 5.31 -21.41
N ILE A 144 23.72 4.25 -21.31
CA ILE A 144 23.01 3.61 -22.44
C ILE A 144 21.80 4.48 -22.79
N ALA A 145 21.51 4.64 -24.07
CA ALA A 145 20.29 5.25 -24.59
C ALA A 145 19.45 4.21 -25.35
N GLU A 146 18.30 4.62 -25.91
CA GLU A 146 17.33 3.69 -26.53
C GLU A 146 17.94 2.84 -27.66
N SER A 147 18.92 3.37 -28.41
CA SER A 147 19.62 2.65 -29.48
C SER A 147 20.56 1.55 -28.99
N GLY A 148 21.05 1.62 -27.75
CA GLY A 148 21.91 0.62 -27.14
C GLY A 148 21.17 -0.49 -26.38
N THR A 149 19.88 -0.68 -26.64
CA THR A 149 19.04 -1.68 -25.95
C THR A 149 18.76 -2.92 -26.80
N TYR A 150 18.26 -3.99 -26.16
CA TYR A 150 17.75 -5.20 -26.80
C TYR A 150 16.75 -4.92 -27.94
N LEU A 151 15.95 -3.86 -27.83
CA LEU A 151 14.92 -3.50 -28.81
C LEU A 151 15.50 -2.98 -30.13
N SER A 152 16.69 -2.38 -30.08
CA SER A 152 17.33 -1.71 -31.21
C SER A 152 18.57 -2.44 -31.72
N SER A 153 19.06 -3.45 -30.99
CA SER A 153 20.26 -4.20 -31.35
C SER A 153 20.07 -4.97 -32.65
N SER A 154 21.07 -4.92 -33.52
CA SER A 154 21.12 -5.81 -34.68
C SER A 154 21.31 -7.27 -34.24
N ILE A 155 20.90 -8.23 -35.06
CA ILE A 155 21.14 -9.65 -34.82
C ILE A 155 22.20 -10.13 -35.81
N ASP A 156 23.28 -10.74 -35.30
CA ASP A 156 24.35 -11.32 -36.11
C ASP A 156 24.59 -12.80 -35.75
N ALA A 157 25.47 -13.44 -36.51
CA ALA A 157 26.00 -14.77 -36.21
C ALA A 157 27.51 -14.74 -35.98
N PHE A 158 28.00 -15.64 -35.11
CA PHE A 158 29.43 -15.91 -35.09
C PHE A 158 29.88 -16.48 -36.43
N GLN A 159 30.94 -15.89 -36.99
CA GLN A 159 31.40 -16.17 -38.36
C GLN A 159 30.33 -15.85 -39.45
N THR A 160 29.53 -14.79 -39.27
CA THR A 160 28.44 -14.38 -40.21
C THR A 160 28.81 -14.49 -41.69
N ASN A 161 29.95 -13.95 -42.12
CA ASN A 161 30.36 -14.02 -43.54
C ASN A 161 30.42 -15.47 -44.05
N ARG A 162 30.98 -16.38 -43.25
CA ARG A 162 31.05 -17.81 -43.58
C ARG A 162 29.68 -18.47 -43.55
N THR A 163 28.83 -18.09 -42.60
CA THR A 163 27.44 -18.58 -42.51
C THR A 163 26.63 -18.18 -43.75
N LEU A 164 26.88 -17.00 -44.32
CA LEU A 164 26.20 -16.51 -45.53
C LEU A 164 26.72 -17.14 -46.84
N GLU A 165 27.96 -17.64 -46.86
CA GLU A 165 28.54 -18.35 -48.03
C GLU A 165 27.89 -19.72 -48.27
N ASP A 166 27.47 -20.42 -47.21
CA ASP A 166 26.79 -21.72 -47.33
C ASP A 166 25.26 -21.53 -47.48
N PRO A 167 24.62 -22.01 -48.57
CA PRO A 167 23.21 -21.77 -48.83
C PRO A 167 22.26 -22.29 -47.75
N VAL A 168 22.58 -23.43 -47.13
CA VAL A 168 21.73 -24.06 -46.10
C VAL A 168 21.86 -23.28 -44.79
N ASN A 169 23.08 -23.00 -44.35
CA ASN A 169 23.34 -22.20 -43.16
C ASN A 169 22.81 -20.77 -43.31
N ARG A 170 22.86 -20.18 -44.51
CA ARG A 170 22.25 -18.88 -44.80
C ARG A 170 20.75 -18.88 -44.57
N GLN A 171 20.03 -19.89 -45.04
CA GLN A 171 18.58 -20.01 -44.80
C GLN A 171 18.26 -20.23 -43.32
N GLN A 172 19.04 -21.09 -42.64
CA GLN A 172 18.89 -21.30 -41.20
C GLN A 172 19.14 -20.01 -40.41
N PHE A 173 20.15 -19.23 -40.78
CA PHE A 173 20.45 -17.94 -40.16
C PHE A 173 19.32 -16.93 -40.34
N ILE A 174 18.80 -16.79 -41.57
CA ILE A 174 17.65 -15.91 -41.85
C ILE A 174 16.42 -16.33 -41.02
N LYS A 175 16.16 -17.64 -40.91
CA LYS A 175 15.07 -18.16 -40.06
C LYS A 175 15.30 -17.85 -38.59
N ALA A 176 16.52 -18.02 -38.09
CA ALA A 176 16.87 -17.75 -36.70
C ALA A 176 16.72 -16.25 -36.35
N ILE A 177 17.14 -15.34 -37.23
CA ILE A 177 16.86 -13.90 -37.11
C ILE A 177 15.36 -13.63 -37.09
N SER A 178 14.61 -14.21 -38.03
CA SER A 178 13.17 -14.00 -38.15
C SER A 178 12.42 -14.42 -36.87
N LEU A 179 12.86 -15.50 -36.23
CA LEU A 179 12.32 -15.94 -34.94
C LEU A 179 12.59 -14.93 -33.81
N LEU A 180 13.85 -14.47 -33.67
CA LEU A 180 14.19 -13.47 -32.65
C LEU A 180 13.46 -12.13 -32.87
N GLU A 181 13.34 -11.66 -34.12
CA GLU A 181 12.57 -10.45 -34.44
C GLU A 181 11.08 -10.62 -34.16
N SER A 182 10.51 -11.79 -34.47
CA SER A 182 9.10 -12.08 -34.16
C SER A 182 8.85 -12.13 -32.65
N PHE A 183 9.79 -12.68 -31.88
CA PHE A 183 9.75 -12.63 -30.41
C PHE A 183 9.85 -11.18 -29.90
N ARG A 184 10.81 -10.39 -30.39
CA ARG A 184 11.00 -8.98 -30.01
C ARG A 184 9.76 -8.14 -30.26
N LYS A 185 9.04 -8.38 -31.35
CA LYS A 185 7.79 -7.70 -31.70
C LYS A 185 6.57 -8.18 -30.91
N GLY A 186 6.67 -9.34 -30.26
CA GLY A 186 5.55 -10.01 -29.61
C GLY A 186 4.65 -10.79 -30.57
N ASP A 187 5.06 -11.01 -31.82
CA ASP A 187 4.33 -11.80 -32.82
C ASP A 187 4.36 -13.31 -32.48
N LEU A 188 5.45 -13.77 -31.87
CA LEU A 188 5.63 -15.13 -31.37
C LEU A 188 5.99 -15.10 -29.88
N LYS A 189 5.40 -16.01 -29.10
CA LYS A 189 5.73 -16.17 -27.67
C LYS A 189 7.05 -16.93 -27.49
N THR A 190 7.55 -16.95 -26.25
CA THR A 190 8.79 -17.65 -25.86
C THR A 190 8.84 -19.09 -26.37
N SER A 191 7.82 -19.91 -26.11
CA SER A 191 7.81 -21.31 -26.52
C SER A 191 7.64 -21.53 -28.02
N ASP A 192 7.25 -20.50 -28.78
CA ASP A 192 7.22 -20.55 -30.25
C ASP A 192 8.61 -20.32 -30.88
N VAL A 193 9.53 -19.67 -30.16
CA VAL A 193 10.86 -19.29 -30.67
C VAL A 193 11.99 -20.13 -30.08
N PHE A 194 11.97 -20.34 -28.77
CA PHE A 194 12.98 -21.07 -28.04
C PHE A 194 12.53 -22.50 -27.74
N ASP A 195 13.48 -23.40 -27.53
CA ASP A 195 13.19 -24.66 -26.86
C ASP A 195 12.89 -24.34 -25.39
N ALA A 196 11.61 -24.33 -25.02
CA ALA A 196 11.17 -23.81 -23.73
C ALA A 196 11.65 -24.65 -22.54
N ASP A 197 11.83 -25.96 -22.71
CA ASP A 197 12.38 -26.82 -21.65
C ASP A 197 13.86 -26.51 -21.44
N LYS A 198 14.65 -26.47 -22.52
CA LYS A 198 16.08 -26.09 -22.41
C LYS A 198 16.25 -24.67 -21.90
N LEU A 199 15.42 -23.72 -22.32
CA LEU A 199 15.52 -22.35 -21.83
C LEU A 199 15.19 -22.29 -20.33
N ALA A 200 14.14 -22.98 -19.87
CA ALA A 200 13.77 -23.02 -18.45
C ALA A 200 14.89 -23.61 -17.58
N THR A 201 15.45 -24.75 -18.00
CA THR A 201 16.58 -25.38 -17.31
C THR A 201 17.82 -24.47 -17.31
N PHE A 202 18.12 -23.80 -18.43
CA PHE A 202 19.25 -22.89 -18.53
C PHE A 202 19.18 -21.75 -17.50
N PHE A 203 18.03 -21.09 -17.37
CA PHE A 203 17.84 -20.02 -16.39
C PHE A 203 17.89 -20.56 -14.95
N ALA A 204 17.21 -21.67 -14.66
CA ALA A 204 17.21 -22.26 -13.32
C ALA A 204 18.61 -22.70 -12.86
N VAL A 205 19.38 -23.35 -13.75
CA VAL A 205 20.79 -23.71 -13.48
C VAL A 205 21.65 -22.46 -13.34
N SER A 206 21.42 -21.43 -14.15
CA SER A 206 22.18 -20.18 -14.02
C SER A 206 21.89 -19.48 -12.69
N ASP A 207 20.64 -19.48 -12.21
CA ASP A 207 20.28 -18.99 -10.88
C ASP A 207 20.97 -19.79 -9.76
N LEU A 208 20.94 -21.12 -9.84
CA LEU A 208 21.64 -21.98 -8.88
C LEU A 208 23.14 -21.71 -8.87
N MET A 209 23.76 -21.61 -10.04
CA MET A 209 25.19 -21.41 -10.19
C MET A 209 25.61 -19.96 -9.93
N GLY A 210 24.65 -19.04 -9.78
CA GLY A 210 24.91 -17.61 -9.64
C GLY A 210 25.42 -16.94 -10.91
N ALA A 211 25.20 -17.57 -12.06
CA ALA A 211 25.71 -17.19 -13.36
C ALA A 211 24.82 -16.12 -14.04
N GLU A 212 24.46 -15.07 -13.30
CA GLU A 212 23.49 -14.07 -13.76
C GLU A 212 23.95 -13.37 -15.05
N HIS A 213 25.24 -13.08 -15.18
CA HIS A 213 25.76 -12.42 -16.38
C HIS A 213 25.51 -13.23 -17.66
N ALA A 214 25.42 -14.56 -17.60
CA ALA A 214 25.11 -15.40 -18.77
C ALA A 214 23.64 -15.29 -19.21
N THR A 215 22.77 -14.75 -18.37
CA THR A 215 21.33 -14.63 -18.61
C THR A 215 20.91 -13.25 -19.15
N SER A 216 21.83 -12.27 -19.14
CA SER A 216 21.60 -10.94 -19.71
C SER A 216 21.54 -10.99 -21.24
N TRP A 217 20.67 -10.18 -21.87
CA TRP A 217 20.51 -10.16 -23.32
C TRP A 217 21.81 -9.90 -24.09
N ILE A 218 22.77 -9.18 -23.49
CA ILE A 218 24.09 -8.86 -24.07
C ILE A 218 25.01 -10.08 -24.13
N ASN A 219 24.76 -11.08 -23.29
CA ASN A 219 25.58 -12.29 -23.12
C ASN A 219 24.81 -13.58 -23.48
N MET A 220 23.54 -13.49 -23.85
CA MET A 220 22.86 -14.65 -24.40
C MET A 220 23.35 -14.94 -25.81
N ARG A 221 23.82 -16.17 -26.03
CA ARG A 221 24.10 -16.73 -27.36
C ARG A 221 23.12 -17.87 -27.62
N PHE A 222 22.65 -17.96 -28.86
CA PHE A 222 21.65 -18.95 -29.25
C PHE A 222 22.17 -19.83 -30.37
N TYR A 223 22.21 -21.14 -30.13
CA TYR A 223 22.34 -22.11 -31.20
C TYR A 223 20.97 -22.32 -31.87
N PHE A 224 20.91 -22.16 -33.19
CA PHE A 224 19.75 -22.59 -33.95
C PHE A 224 19.84 -24.08 -34.23
N ASN A 225 18.95 -24.85 -33.61
CA ASN A 225 18.87 -26.28 -33.84
C ASN A 225 18.14 -26.56 -35.17
N PRO A 226 18.82 -27.09 -36.21
CA PRO A 226 18.22 -27.27 -37.53
C PRO A 226 17.17 -28.39 -37.56
N ILE A 227 17.08 -29.21 -36.51
CA ILE A 227 16.10 -30.31 -36.40
C ILE A 227 14.80 -29.82 -35.79
N THR A 228 14.85 -29.17 -34.63
CA THR A 228 13.66 -28.63 -33.94
C THR A 228 13.22 -27.29 -34.52
N THR A 229 14.13 -26.60 -35.20
CA THR A 229 13.98 -25.24 -35.70
C THR A 229 13.69 -24.21 -34.61
N LYS A 230 14.21 -24.48 -33.41
CA LYS A 230 14.14 -23.64 -32.22
C LYS A 230 15.53 -23.13 -31.83
N LEU A 231 15.56 -22.07 -31.04
CA LEU A 231 16.77 -21.51 -30.44
C LEU A 231 17.04 -22.15 -29.07
N GLU A 232 18.30 -22.52 -28.85
CA GLU A 232 18.79 -23.09 -27.60
C GLU A 232 19.91 -22.20 -27.02
N PRO A 233 19.89 -21.88 -25.72
CA PRO A 233 20.91 -21.02 -25.13
C PRO A 233 22.27 -21.72 -25.02
N ILE A 234 23.34 -20.94 -25.17
CA ILE A 234 24.72 -21.33 -24.89
C ILE A 234 25.23 -20.43 -23.76
N GLY A 235 25.52 -21.01 -22.60
CA GLY A 235 26.03 -20.26 -21.45
C GLY A 235 27.52 -19.95 -21.58
N PHE A 236 27.89 -18.72 -21.25
CA PHE A 236 29.27 -18.26 -21.12
C PHE A 236 29.30 -16.97 -20.27
N ASP A 237 30.47 -16.65 -19.72
CA ASP A 237 30.69 -15.43 -18.94
C ASP A 237 29.70 -15.30 -17.78
N GLY A 238 29.55 -16.39 -17.02
CA GLY A 238 28.52 -16.48 -15.98
C GLY A 238 28.75 -15.48 -14.84
N THR A 239 30.01 -15.14 -14.56
CA THR A 239 30.41 -14.31 -13.41
C THR A 239 29.78 -14.83 -12.11
N CYS A 240 29.90 -16.15 -11.89
CA CYS A 240 29.21 -16.86 -10.82
C CYS A 240 29.48 -16.26 -9.42
N SER A 241 28.41 -15.89 -8.71
CA SER A 241 28.47 -15.33 -7.35
C SER A 241 27.22 -15.67 -6.52
N PRO A 242 27.19 -15.43 -5.20
CA PRO A 242 25.96 -15.53 -4.44
C PRO A 242 24.88 -14.61 -5.03
N ILE A 243 23.67 -15.14 -5.22
CA ILE A 243 22.54 -14.36 -5.71
C ILE A 243 21.80 -13.73 -4.53
N SER A 244 21.18 -12.57 -4.79
CA SER A 244 20.22 -11.96 -3.86
C SER A 244 18.78 -12.03 -4.38
N ASN A 245 18.61 -12.33 -5.67
CA ASN A 245 17.34 -12.48 -6.36
C ASN A 245 17.53 -13.38 -7.59
N LEU A 246 16.43 -13.87 -8.16
CA LEU A 246 16.45 -14.64 -9.41
C LEU A 246 16.80 -13.73 -10.59
N SER A 247 17.58 -14.23 -11.54
CA SER A 247 17.98 -13.53 -12.77
C SER A 247 16.80 -12.96 -13.55
N LEU A 248 15.74 -13.75 -13.75
CA LEU A 248 14.52 -13.32 -14.43
C LEU A 248 13.67 -12.31 -13.63
N LYS A 249 14.02 -12.03 -12.37
CA LYS A 249 13.39 -10.99 -11.53
C LYS A 249 14.18 -9.68 -11.50
N GLN A 250 15.40 -9.65 -12.04
CA GLN A 250 16.19 -8.42 -12.07
C GLN A 250 15.74 -7.56 -13.25
N PRO A 251 15.30 -6.31 -13.02
CA PRO A 251 14.88 -5.39 -14.08
C PRO A 251 16.11 -4.78 -14.77
N ASP A 252 17.01 -5.62 -15.27
CA ASP A 252 18.31 -5.16 -15.79
C ASP A 252 18.23 -4.51 -17.18
N ASP A 253 17.04 -4.47 -17.79
CA ASP A 253 16.83 -3.79 -19.06
C ASP A 253 16.53 -2.29 -18.92
N THR A 254 16.42 -1.76 -17.69
CA THR A 254 16.07 -0.34 -17.45
C THR A 254 17.29 0.51 -17.13
N TYR A 255 18.24 0.55 -18.06
CA TYR A 255 19.36 1.48 -17.97
C TYR A 255 18.94 2.90 -18.38
N GLY A 256 18.98 3.82 -17.41
CA GLY A 256 18.67 5.25 -17.60
C GLY A 256 17.67 5.83 -16.60
N GLY A 257 17.10 5.02 -15.70
CA GLY A 257 16.10 5.47 -14.71
C GLY A 257 14.68 5.65 -15.28
N THR A 258 14.48 5.36 -16.56
CA THR A 258 13.15 5.34 -17.20
C THR A 258 12.49 3.98 -17.00
N LYS A 259 11.29 3.99 -16.42
CA LYS A 259 10.47 2.78 -16.26
C LYS A 259 10.04 2.27 -17.65
N PRO A 260 10.05 0.95 -17.89
CA PRO A 260 9.61 0.39 -19.17
C PRO A 260 8.11 0.64 -19.30
N LYS A 261 7.66 1.09 -20.48
CA LYS A 261 6.26 1.40 -20.79
C LYS A 261 5.48 0.13 -21.16
N SER A 262 6.16 -0.96 -21.52
CA SER A 262 5.57 -2.25 -21.88
C SER A 262 6.43 -3.44 -21.44
N ILE A 263 5.82 -4.63 -21.37
CA ILE A 263 6.52 -5.89 -21.02
C ILE A 263 7.60 -6.24 -22.05
N LEU A 264 7.38 -5.90 -23.33
CA LEU A 264 8.31 -6.20 -24.42
C LEU A 264 9.61 -5.40 -24.36
N GLU A 265 9.63 -4.28 -23.63
CA GLU A 265 10.85 -3.46 -23.46
C GLU A 265 11.90 -4.12 -22.58
N SER A 266 11.53 -5.16 -21.81
CA SER A 266 12.46 -6.01 -21.10
C SER A 266 12.50 -7.39 -21.72
N PHE A 267 13.70 -7.87 -22.05
CA PHE A 267 13.93 -9.20 -22.58
C PHE A 267 13.49 -10.29 -21.59
N CYS A 268 13.88 -10.18 -20.32
CA CYS A 268 13.47 -11.13 -19.28
C CYS A 268 11.95 -11.10 -19.05
N ALA A 269 11.32 -9.92 -19.04
CA ALA A 269 9.87 -9.81 -18.88
C ALA A 269 9.10 -10.36 -20.09
N ALA A 270 9.62 -10.17 -21.32
CA ALA A 270 9.08 -10.76 -22.53
C ALA A 270 9.14 -12.31 -22.46
N LEU A 271 10.24 -12.88 -21.97
CA LEU A 271 10.36 -14.33 -21.76
C LEU A 271 9.27 -14.85 -20.81
N LEU A 272 9.14 -14.22 -19.64
CA LEU A 272 8.17 -14.59 -18.59
C LEU A 272 6.70 -14.36 -18.97
N SER A 273 6.42 -13.62 -20.04
CA SER A 273 5.05 -13.36 -20.51
C SER A 273 4.35 -14.62 -21.03
N ASP A 274 5.12 -15.61 -21.48
CA ASP A 274 4.63 -16.91 -21.88
C ASP A 274 4.41 -17.83 -20.67
N LYS A 275 3.13 -18.14 -20.41
CA LYS A 275 2.73 -19.01 -19.28
C LYS A 275 3.35 -20.40 -19.36
N GLU A 276 3.57 -20.93 -20.56
CA GLU A 276 4.16 -22.26 -20.74
C GLU A 276 5.61 -22.27 -20.26
N PHE A 277 6.42 -21.32 -20.73
CA PHE A 277 7.80 -21.13 -20.28
C PHE A 277 7.85 -20.84 -18.78
N TYR A 278 7.00 -19.95 -18.28
CA TYR A 278 6.94 -19.60 -16.86
C TYR A 278 6.76 -20.85 -15.98
N GLN A 279 5.83 -21.73 -16.32
CA GLN A 279 5.59 -22.96 -15.55
C GLN A 279 6.78 -23.92 -15.60
N LYS A 280 7.42 -24.07 -16.78
CA LYS A 280 8.63 -24.88 -16.94
C LYS A 280 9.76 -24.32 -16.07
N TYR A 281 9.98 -23.01 -16.08
CA TYR A 281 11.01 -22.35 -15.27
C TYR A 281 10.79 -22.55 -13.77
N ILE A 282 9.57 -22.33 -13.25
CA ILE A 282 9.29 -22.55 -11.82
C ILE A 282 9.52 -24.02 -11.42
N LYS A 283 9.11 -24.97 -12.27
CA LYS A 283 9.35 -26.39 -12.02
C LYS A 283 10.85 -26.73 -12.01
N GLU A 284 11.63 -26.14 -12.91
CA GLU A 284 13.08 -26.34 -12.95
C GLU A 284 13.78 -25.71 -11.75
N LEU A 285 13.31 -24.55 -11.27
CA LEU A 285 13.79 -23.96 -10.01
C LEU A 285 13.57 -24.92 -8.83
N GLU A 286 12.37 -25.51 -8.68
CA GLU A 286 12.11 -26.52 -7.63
C GLU A 286 13.02 -27.75 -7.76
N ARG A 287 13.33 -28.17 -9.00
CA ARG A 287 14.21 -29.31 -9.25
C ARG A 287 15.65 -29.02 -8.84
N VAL A 288 16.22 -27.90 -9.30
CA VAL A 288 17.63 -27.57 -9.05
C VAL A 288 17.87 -27.02 -7.64
N SER A 289 16.84 -26.50 -6.98
CA SER A 289 16.91 -26.06 -5.58
C SER A 289 16.76 -27.19 -4.56
N ASN A 290 16.52 -28.43 -5.01
CA ASN A 290 16.66 -29.60 -4.16
C ASN A 290 18.16 -29.83 -3.84
N PRO A 291 18.59 -29.86 -2.57
CA PRO A 291 19.99 -30.09 -2.21
C PRO A 291 20.61 -31.35 -2.83
N ASP A 292 19.83 -32.40 -3.08
CA ASP A 292 20.30 -33.64 -3.72
C ASP A 292 20.83 -33.40 -5.13
N TYR A 293 20.25 -32.44 -5.87
CA TYR A 293 20.74 -32.07 -7.20
C TYR A 293 22.20 -31.62 -7.15
N LEU A 294 22.50 -30.70 -6.23
CA LEU A 294 23.82 -30.09 -6.06
C LEU A 294 24.83 -31.06 -5.42
N ASN A 295 24.39 -31.87 -4.46
CA ASN A 295 25.21 -32.92 -3.85
C ASN A 295 25.68 -33.92 -4.91
N ASN A 296 24.76 -34.41 -5.73
CA ASN A 296 25.09 -35.34 -6.82
C ASN A 296 25.99 -34.69 -7.87
N PHE A 297 25.76 -33.41 -8.21
CA PHE A 297 26.64 -32.67 -9.12
C PHE A 297 28.09 -32.68 -8.62
N PHE A 298 28.32 -32.28 -7.36
CA PHE A 298 29.66 -32.22 -6.81
C PHE A 298 30.34 -33.59 -6.70
N ASN A 299 29.58 -34.64 -6.41
CA ASN A 299 30.12 -36.01 -6.41
C ASN A 299 30.56 -36.44 -7.82
N GLU A 300 29.79 -36.12 -8.85
CA GLU A 300 30.12 -36.46 -10.25
C GLU A 300 31.41 -35.78 -10.73
N ILE A 301 31.68 -34.55 -10.29
CA ILE A 301 32.82 -33.75 -10.76
C ILE A 301 34.02 -33.71 -9.81
N GLU A 302 33.96 -34.38 -8.65
CA GLU A 302 34.90 -34.23 -7.54
C GLU A 302 36.37 -34.31 -7.97
N HIS A 303 36.75 -35.41 -8.64
CA HIS A 303 38.12 -35.59 -9.13
C HIS A 303 38.53 -34.51 -10.16
N GLY A 304 37.60 -34.08 -11.03
CA GLY A 304 37.84 -33.03 -12.01
C GLY A 304 38.04 -31.65 -11.38
N LEU A 305 37.32 -31.39 -10.30
CA LEU A 305 37.39 -30.17 -9.50
C LEU A 305 38.71 -30.09 -8.73
N GLU A 306 39.06 -31.15 -7.98
CA GLU A 306 40.31 -31.21 -7.20
C GLU A 306 41.54 -31.01 -8.09
N LYS A 307 41.58 -31.67 -9.25
CA LYS A 307 42.68 -31.53 -10.20
C LYS A 307 42.89 -30.07 -10.62
N ARG A 308 41.82 -29.32 -10.88
CA ARG A 308 41.88 -27.94 -11.35
C ARG A 308 42.16 -26.94 -10.23
N LEU A 309 41.58 -27.16 -9.05
CA LEU A 309 41.94 -26.40 -7.85
C LEU A 309 43.43 -26.53 -7.55
N ASN A 310 44.02 -27.73 -7.67
CA ASN A 310 45.45 -27.93 -7.51
C ASN A 310 46.30 -27.17 -8.55
N ILE A 311 45.80 -26.94 -9.77
CA ILE A 311 46.48 -26.09 -10.76
C ILE A 311 46.39 -24.62 -10.34
N ILE A 312 45.20 -24.16 -9.93
CA ILE A 312 44.97 -22.76 -9.51
C ILE A 312 45.80 -22.42 -8.26
N TYR A 313 45.76 -23.26 -7.22
CA TYR A 313 46.43 -23.02 -5.94
C TYR A 313 47.97 -23.00 -6.03
N LYS A 314 48.55 -23.58 -7.08
CA LYS A 314 50.00 -23.48 -7.33
C LYS A 314 50.47 -22.05 -7.54
N GLU A 315 49.65 -21.20 -8.16
CA GLU A 315 49.97 -19.79 -8.38
C GLU A 315 49.15 -18.86 -7.48
N PHE A 316 47.92 -19.24 -7.15
CA PHE A 316 46.98 -18.42 -6.38
C PHE A 316 46.60 -19.10 -5.05
N PRO A 317 47.54 -19.29 -4.10
CA PRO A 317 47.27 -20.00 -2.84
C PRO A 317 46.32 -19.27 -1.90
N TYR A 318 46.08 -17.97 -2.10
CA TYR A 318 45.12 -17.16 -1.32
C TYR A 318 43.70 -17.21 -1.86
N TYR A 319 43.48 -17.76 -3.06
CA TYR A 319 42.14 -18.00 -3.57
C TYR A 319 41.45 -19.07 -2.71
N ASN A 320 40.23 -18.81 -2.26
CA ASN A 320 39.45 -19.74 -1.45
C ASN A 320 38.16 -20.14 -2.19
N PHE A 321 38.11 -21.37 -2.64
CA PHE A 321 36.89 -21.94 -3.23
C PHE A 321 35.93 -22.38 -2.10
N SER A 322 34.65 -22.01 -2.20
CA SER A 322 33.61 -22.51 -1.30
C SER A 322 32.40 -23.01 -2.09
N LYS A 323 31.88 -24.18 -1.67
CA LYS A 323 30.61 -24.72 -2.16
C LYS A 323 29.40 -23.99 -1.57
N ASP A 324 29.57 -23.24 -0.47
CA ASP A 324 28.49 -22.58 0.27
C ASP A 324 27.72 -21.57 -0.59
N ILE A 325 28.37 -20.96 -1.58
CA ILE A 325 27.74 -20.04 -2.54
C ILE A 325 26.50 -20.68 -3.17
N TYR A 326 26.60 -21.95 -3.58
CA TYR A 326 25.51 -22.65 -4.26
C TYR A 326 24.38 -23.04 -3.30
N TYR A 327 24.70 -23.41 -2.06
CA TYR A 327 23.68 -23.67 -1.03
C TYR A 327 22.97 -22.38 -0.59
N ASN A 328 23.67 -21.24 -0.57
CA ASN A 328 23.05 -19.93 -0.38
C ASN A 328 22.10 -19.60 -1.54
N ASN A 329 22.48 -19.91 -2.78
CA ASN A 329 21.61 -19.72 -3.94
C ASN A 329 20.36 -20.61 -3.86
N ILE A 330 20.51 -21.88 -3.44
CA ILE A 330 19.37 -22.77 -3.13
C ILE A 330 18.45 -22.13 -2.09
N HIS A 331 19.00 -21.54 -1.03
CA HIS A 331 18.21 -20.86 -0.01
C HIS A 331 17.40 -19.70 -0.61
N VAL A 332 18.01 -18.84 -1.43
CA VAL A 332 17.34 -17.71 -2.09
C VAL A 332 16.22 -18.17 -3.04
N ILE A 333 16.46 -19.24 -3.82
CA ILE A 333 15.42 -19.84 -4.67
C ILE A 333 14.25 -20.34 -3.80
N ASN A 334 14.55 -21.06 -2.71
CA ASN A 334 13.53 -21.66 -1.86
C ASN A 334 12.68 -20.63 -1.11
N ILE A 335 13.26 -19.57 -0.53
CA ILE A 335 12.48 -18.50 0.12
C ILE A 335 11.67 -17.69 -0.90
N THR A 336 12.14 -17.63 -2.14
CA THR A 336 11.41 -16.99 -3.24
C THR A 336 10.17 -17.79 -3.61
N LEU A 337 10.30 -19.10 -3.79
CA LEU A 337 9.19 -20.01 -4.11
C LEU A 337 8.24 -20.23 -2.93
N ASN A 338 8.73 -20.10 -1.69
CA ASN A 338 7.99 -20.35 -0.46
C ASN A 338 7.95 -19.11 0.46
N PRO A 339 7.34 -18.00 0.03
CA PRO A 339 7.27 -16.78 0.84
C PRO A 339 6.43 -16.99 2.10
N VAL A 340 6.61 -16.16 3.12
CA VAL A 340 5.83 -16.27 4.37
C VAL A 340 4.32 -16.14 4.12
N LYS A 341 3.93 -15.22 3.23
CA LYS A 341 2.54 -14.91 2.87
C LYS A 341 2.43 -14.64 1.38
N ILE A 342 1.50 -15.27 0.67
CA ILE A 342 1.30 -15.09 -0.77
C ILE A 342 0.30 -13.97 -1.07
N LEU A 343 -0.90 -14.04 -0.50
CA LEU A 343 -2.01 -13.13 -0.81
C LEU A 343 -2.54 -12.43 0.44
N ASN A 344 -2.95 -11.18 0.28
CA ASN A 344 -3.95 -10.58 1.16
C ASN A 344 -5.34 -10.90 0.62
N VAL A 345 -6.23 -11.37 1.50
CA VAL A 345 -7.56 -11.88 1.12
C VAL A 345 -8.61 -11.25 2.01
N TYR A 346 -9.53 -10.51 1.41
CA TYR A 346 -10.61 -9.80 2.11
C TYR A 346 -11.96 -10.31 1.64
N LEU A 347 -12.91 -10.42 2.57
CA LEU A 347 -14.29 -10.73 2.22
C LEU A 347 -14.93 -9.51 1.54
N HIS A 348 -15.44 -9.70 0.32
CA HIS A 348 -16.21 -8.66 -0.37
C HIS A 348 -17.71 -8.76 -0.05
N GLU A 349 -18.28 -9.95 -0.27
CA GLU A 349 -19.68 -10.27 -0.02
C GLU A 349 -19.90 -11.78 0.00
N ILE A 350 -21.00 -12.20 0.61
CA ILE A 350 -21.52 -13.57 0.57
C ILE A 350 -22.97 -13.46 0.08
N ASP A 351 -23.30 -14.20 -0.97
CA ASP A 351 -24.66 -14.31 -1.48
C ASP A 351 -25.10 -15.78 -1.52
N LYS A 352 -26.30 -16.02 -2.07
CA LYS A 352 -26.87 -17.38 -2.15
C LYS A 352 -26.08 -18.33 -3.06
N ASP A 353 -25.31 -17.81 -4.01
CA ASP A 353 -24.62 -18.59 -5.04
C ASP A 353 -23.13 -18.78 -4.71
N GLY A 354 -22.58 -18.01 -3.77
CA GLY A 354 -21.19 -18.13 -3.37
C GLY A 354 -20.62 -17.00 -2.53
N ILE A 355 -19.29 -17.00 -2.44
CA ILE A 355 -18.49 -16.00 -1.75
C ILE A 355 -17.62 -15.22 -2.74
N ALA A 356 -17.62 -13.90 -2.65
CA ALA A 356 -16.69 -13.06 -3.39
C ALA A 356 -15.59 -12.53 -2.47
N LEU A 357 -14.36 -12.64 -2.93
CA LEU A 357 -13.16 -12.22 -2.20
C LEU A 357 -12.35 -11.21 -3.02
N GLU A 358 -11.75 -10.24 -2.33
CA GLU A 358 -10.78 -9.30 -2.89
C GLU A 358 -9.37 -9.85 -2.66
N LEU A 359 -8.69 -10.22 -3.75
CA LEU A 359 -7.39 -10.90 -3.70
C LEU A 359 -6.26 -9.96 -4.13
N GLY A 360 -5.34 -9.66 -3.22
CA GLY A 360 -4.14 -8.85 -3.49
C GLY A 360 -2.87 -9.69 -3.46
N ASN A 361 -2.18 -9.81 -4.59
CA ASN A 361 -0.90 -10.53 -4.65
C ASN A 361 0.21 -9.72 -3.99
N MET A 362 0.90 -10.31 -3.01
CA MET A 362 2.02 -9.68 -2.30
C MET A 362 3.37 -9.99 -2.93
N GLN A 363 3.43 -11.00 -3.80
CA GLN A 363 4.66 -11.55 -4.35
C GLN A 363 4.99 -10.98 -5.71
N SER A 364 6.27 -10.88 -6.06
CA SER A 364 6.70 -10.51 -7.41
C SER A 364 6.39 -11.58 -8.47
N MET A 365 6.07 -12.80 -8.04
CA MET A 365 5.68 -13.90 -8.92
C MET A 365 4.17 -13.98 -9.10
N ALA A 366 3.75 -14.51 -10.24
CA ALA A 366 2.34 -14.81 -10.49
C ALA A 366 1.83 -15.91 -9.55
N VAL A 367 0.57 -15.81 -9.15
CA VAL A 367 -0.08 -16.73 -8.20
C VAL A 367 -1.31 -17.35 -8.84
N GLU A 368 -1.41 -18.68 -8.78
CA GLU A 368 -2.61 -19.43 -9.15
C GLU A 368 -3.52 -19.57 -7.92
N VAL A 369 -4.80 -19.22 -8.08
CA VAL A 369 -5.81 -19.42 -7.04
C VAL A 369 -6.65 -20.64 -7.38
N LYS A 370 -6.73 -21.60 -6.44
CA LYS A 370 -7.34 -22.92 -6.66
C LYS A 370 -8.79 -22.99 -6.18
N GLY A 371 -9.11 -22.30 -5.09
CA GLY A 371 -10.43 -22.29 -4.48
C GLY A 371 -10.39 -21.85 -3.03
N VAL A 372 -11.53 -21.92 -2.34
CA VAL A 372 -11.66 -21.63 -0.91
C VAL A 372 -12.12 -22.91 -0.22
N PHE A 373 -11.39 -23.33 0.82
CA PHE A 373 -11.83 -24.42 1.69
C PHE A 373 -12.69 -23.86 2.82
N TYR A 374 -13.82 -24.50 3.08
CA TYR A 374 -14.66 -24.31 4.25
C TYR A 374 -14.56 -25.55 5.15
N LYS A 375 -14.26 -25.33 6.44
CA LYS A 375 -14.03 -26.40 7.43
C LYS A 375 -13.05 -27.48 6.96
N GLY A 376 -12.06 -27.09 6.14
CA GLY A 376 -11.01 -27.96 5.59
C GLY A 376 -11.46 -29.07 4.62
N SER A 377 -12.75 -29.21 4.32
CA SER A 377 -13.29 -30.35 3.56
C SER A 377 -14.10 -29.93 2.34
N THR A 378 -14.85 -28.83 2.44
CA THR A 378 -15.71 -28.36 1.36
C THR A 378 -14.95 -27.34 0.52
N LEU A 379 -14.86 -27.55 -0.79
CA LEU A 379 -14.10 -26.68 -1.69
C LEU A 379 -15.03 -25.84 -2.57
N PHE A 380 -14.95 -24.52 -2.44
CA PHE A 380 -15.60 -23.56 -3.32
C PHE A 380 -14.65 -23.21 -4.47
N ARG A 381 -15.11 -23.39 -5.71
CA ARG A 381 -14.28 -23.20 -6.89
C ARG A 381 -14.58 -21.87 -7.58
N PRO A 382 -13.57 -21.19 -8.13
CA PRO A 382 -13.82 -20.06 -9.01
C PRO A 382 -14.44 -20.53 -10.33
N LEU A 383 -15.24 -19.66 -10.97
CA LEU A 383 -15.86 -19.91 -12.29
C LEU A 383 -14.86 -20.27 -13.40
N ARG A 384 -13.63 -19.75 -13.30
CA ARG A 384 -12.55 -19.93 -14.27
C ARG A 384 -11.21 -19.98 -13.55
N LYS A 385 -10.18 -20.48 -14.23
CA LYS A 385 -8.80 -20.44 -13.72
C LYS A 385 -8.38 -19.00 -13.44
N ILE A 386 -7.91 -18.73 -12.22
CA ILE A 386 -7.45 -17.41 -11.80
C ILE A 386 -5.93 -17.44 -11.63
N ILE A 387 -5.26 -16.55 -12.36
CA ILE A 387 -3.83 -16.27 -12.21
C ILE A 387 -3.70 -14.77 -11.93
N LEU A 388 -3.21 -14.43 -10.75
CA LEU A 388 -2.92 -13.06 -10.34
C LEU A 388 -1.48 -12.74 -10.76
N ALA A 389 -1.29 -11.61 -11.45
CA ALA A 389 0.05 -11.14 -11.81
C ALA A 389 0.86 -10.79 -10.55
N GLY A 390 2.19 -10.83 -10.65
CA GLY A 390 3.07 -10.40 -9.58
C GLY A 390 2.90 -8.92 -9.23
N LYS A 391 3.07 -8.59 -7.95
CA LYS A 391 3.11 -7.21 -7.45
C LYS A 391 4.30 -6.47 -8.05
N LYS A 392 4.05 -5.26 -8.56
CA LYS A 392 5.10 -4.33 -8.95
C LYS A 392 5.79 -3.79 -7.69
N ILE A 393 7.11 -3.86 -7.62
CA ILE A 393 7.91 -3.55 -6.41
C ILE A 393 7.57 -2.15 -5.84
N SER A 394 7.42 -1.14 -6.72
CA SER A 394 7.18 0.25 -6.33
C SER A 394 5.71 0.68 -6.27
N GLN A 395 4.77 -0.26 -6.28
CA GLN A 395 3.33 0.03 -6.22
C GLN A 395 2.64 -0.77 -5.11
N PRO A 396 1.53 -0.24 -4.53
CA PRO A 396 0.64 -1.05 -3.68
C PRO A 396 0.16 -2.31 -4.40
N ALA A 397 -0.27 -3.32 -3.63
CA ALA A 397 -0.87 -4.51 -4.24
C ALA A 397 -2.17 -4.12 -4.96
N GLU A 398 -2.34 -4.62 -6.19
CA GLU A 398 -3.60 -4.50 -6.92
C GLU A 398 -4.54 -5.64 -6.46
N TYR A 399 -5.78 -5.29 -6.10
CA TYR A 399 -6.79 -6.23 -5.64
C TYR A 399 -7.75 -6.60 -6.77
N LYS A 400 -8.07 -7.88 -6.89
CA LYS A 400 -9.06 -8.39 -7.85
C LYS A 400 -10.19 -9.11 -7.14
N ASN A 401 -11.42 -8.79 -7.51
CA ASN A 401 -12.61 -9.47 -7.00
C ASN A 401 -12.78 -10.81 -7.72
N VAL A 402 -12.90 -11.88 -6.95
CA VAL A 402 -13.06 -13.25 -7.45
C VAL A 402 -14.21 -13.91 -6.71
N LYS A 403 -15.21 -14.38 -7.46
CA LYS A 403 -16.34 -15.16 -6.94
C LYS A 403 -16.03 -16.65 -6.97
N PHE A 404 -16.28 -17.32 -5.84
CA PHE A 404 -16.19 -18.76 -5.65
C PHE A 404 -17.58 -19.30 -5.38
N LEU A 405 -18.00 -20.29 -6.18
CA LEU A 405 -19.36 -20.81 -6.11
C LEU A 405 -19.51 -21.85 -4.99
N PHE A 406 -20.67 -21.83 -4.36
CA PHE A 406 -21.09 -22.91 -3.48
C PHE A 406 -21.44 -24.17 -4.30
N PRO A 407 -21.14 -25.38 -3.77
CA PRO A 407 -21.67 -26.63 -4.31
C PRO A 407 -23.21 -26.66 -4.28
N ASP A 408 -23.85 -27.40 -5.17
CA ASP A 408 -25.32 -27.42 -5.32
C ASP A 408 -26.07 -27.80 -4.03
N ASP A 409 -25.50 -28.68 -3.20
CA ASP A 409 -26.08 -29.15 -1.93
C ASP A 409 -25.62 -28.33 -0.70
N PHE A 410 -24.88 -27.23 -0.92
CA PHE A 410 -24.33 -26.43 0.16
C PHE A 410 -25.23 -25.24 0.48
N THR A 411 -25.58 -25.09 1.77
CA THR A 411 -26.29 -23.91 2.27
C THR A 411 -25.41 -23.17 3.27
N TRP A 412 -25.24 -21.87 3.05
CA TRP A 412 -24.46 -21.01 3.95
C TRP A 412 -25.28 -20.72 5.22
N GLY A 413 -25.00 -21.45 6.30
CA GLY A 413 -25.71 -21.34 7.58
C GLY A 413 -24.97 -20.61 8.69
N ASP A 414 -23.66 -20.39 8.54
CA ASP A 414 -22.77 -19.81 9.55
C ASP A 414 -22.12 -18.53 8.99
N LYS A 415 -22.07 -17.45 9.78
CA LYS A 415 -21.39 -16.21 9.36
C LYS A 415 -19.91 -16.18 9.76
N ASP A 416 -19.38 -17.26 10.34
CA ASP A 416 -17.98 -17.31 10.73
C ASP A 416 -17.04 -17.53 9.54
N VAL A 417 -16.51 -16.41 9.06
CA VAL A 417 -15.51 -16.35 7.98
C VAL A 417 -14.17 -16.98 8.42
N SER A 418 -13.92 -17.16 9.72
CA SER A 418 -12.65 -17.68 10.24
C SER A 418 -12.38 -19.14 9.84
N GLU A 419 -13.44 -19.89 9.50
CA GLU A 419 -13.38 -21.27 9.03
C GLU A 419 -13.03 -21.39 7.54
N LEU A 420 -12.92 -20.26 6.82
CA LEU A 420 -12.54 -20.22 5.43
C LEU A 420 -11.03 -20.04 5.27
N LYS A 421 -10.44 -20.83 4.36
CA LYS A 421 -9.04 -20.69 3.94
C LYS A 421 -8.96 -20.65 2.42
N LEU A 422 -8.28 -19.65 1.87
CA LEU A 422 -8.04 -19.59 0.43
C LEU A 422 -6.88 -20.53 0.06
N ASN A 423 -7.10 -21.48 -0.86
CA ASN A 423 -6.04 -22.30 -1.44
C ASN A 423 -5.43 -21.63 -2.68
N CYS A 424 -4.12 -21.43 -2.68
CA CYS A 424 -3.36 -20.83 -3.77
C CYS A 424 -1.92 -21.35 -3.82
N LYS A 425 -1.19 -20.99 -4.88
CA LYS A 425 0.24 -21.27 -5.01
C LYS A 425 0.93 -20.35 -6.00
N ILE A 426 2.26 -20.25 -5.94
CA ILE A 426 3.02 -19.65 -7.04
C ILE A 426 2.68 -20.40 -8.33
N PHE A 427 2.40 -19.67 -9.41
CA PHE A 427 1.97 -20.26 -10.67
C PHE A 427 3.08 -21.16 -11.23
N GLY A 428 2.78 -22.44 -11.44
CA GLY A 428 3.79 -23.43 -11.87
C GLY A 428 4.45 -24.23 -10.73
N ALA A 429 4.35 -23.77 -9.48
CA ALA A 429 4.86 -24.51 -8.33
C ALA A 429 4.05 -25.78 -8.07
N THR A 430 4.66 -26.74 -7.38
CA THR A 430 4.03 -28.02 -7.04
C THR A 430 3.21 -27.96 -5.76
N GLN A 431 3.67 -27.20 -4.76
CA GLN A 431 3.04 -27.14 -3.44
C GLN A 431 1.92 -26.10 -3.33
N ASP A 432 0.77 -26.52 -2.81
CA ASP A 432 -0.37 -25.67 -2.45
C ASP A 432 -0.16 -24.98 -1.08
N ARG A 433 -0.75 -23.79 -0.90
CA ARG A 433 -0.71 -23.01 0.34
C ARG A 433 -2.07 -22.42 0.69
N HIS A 434 -2.26 -22.13 1.96
CA HIS A 434 -3.50 -21.60 2.50
C HIS A 434 -3.30 -20.20 3.07
N GLU A 435 -4.23 -19.30 2.77
CA GLU A 435 -4.28 -17.93 3.28
C GLU A 435 -5.55 -17.69 4.09
N ASP A 436 -5.41 -16.92 5.16
CA ASP A 436 -6.52 -16.48 6.00
C ASP A 436 -7.34 -15.40 5.30
N ILE A 437 -8.65 -15.39 5.57
CA ILE A 437 -9.60 -14.42 5.01
C ILE A 437 -9.99 -13.41 6.08
N PHE A 438 -9.77 -12.12 5.81
CA PHE A 438 -10.26 -11.06 6.67
C PHE A 438 -11.78 -10.90 6.50
N PRO A 439 -12.58 -10.79 7.59
CA PRO A 439 -14.04 -10.79 7.54
C PRO A 439 -14.67 -9.46 7.10
N TYR A 440 -13.88 -8.57 6.49
CA TYR A 440 -14.27 -7.25 6.05
C TYR A 440 -13.63 -6.93 4.71
N ARG A 441 -14.19 -5.92 4.02
CA ARG A 441 -13.69 -5.43 2.73
C ARG A 441 -12.32 -4.79 2.87
N HIS A 442 -11.48 -4.92 1.85
CA HIS A 442 -10.19 -4.24 1.79
C HIS A 442 -10.35 -2.71 1.84
N MET A 443 -11.34 -2.21 1.09
CA MET A 443 -11.67 -0.79 1.05
C MET A 443 -13.14 -0.64 0.68
N ASP A 444 -13.86 0.20 1.42
CA ASP A 444 -15.22 0.60 1.07
C ASP A 444 -15.23 2.05 0.60
N LYS A 445 -15.28 2.24 -0.73
CA LYS A 445 -15.26 3.56 -1.35
C LYS A 445 -16.50 4.39 -1.01
N PHE A 446 -17.62 3.74 -0.68
CA PHE A 446 -18.86 4.44 -0.36
C PHE A 446 -18.64 5.47 0.76
N TYR A 447 -17.95 5.07 1.83
CA TYR A 447 -17.66 5.98 2.95
C TYR A 447 -16.73 7.13 2.58
N ILE A 448 -15.87 6.97 1.57
CA ILE A 448 -15.02 8.07 1.09
C ILE A 448 -15.86 9.03 0.24
N ASP A 449 -16.74 8.49 -0.59
CA ASP A 449 -17.55 9.27 -1.53
C ASP A 449 -18.64 10.10 -0.83
N VAL A 450 -19.20 9.60 0.28
CA VAL A 450 -20.27 10.28 1.05
C VAL A 450 -19.75 11.12 2.23
N ASP A 451 -18.44 11.16 2.47
CA ASP A 451 -17.88 11.87 3.62
C ASP A 451 -17.89 13.39 3.43
N VAL A 452 -18.91 14.03 4.01
CA VAL A 452 -19.11 15.47 3.97
C VAL A 452 -17.95 16.26 4.58
N VAL A 453 -17.23 15.71 5.55
CA VAL A 453 -16.10 16.40 6.22
C VAL A 453 -14.87 16.47 5.30
N ARG A 454 -14.79 15.58 4.30
CA ARG A 454 -13.70 15.58 3.30
C ARG A 454 -14.13 16.17 1.95
N GLN A 455 -15.39 16.57 1.80
CA GLN A 455 -15.84 17.28 0.60
C GLN A 455 -15.17 18.64 0.46
N ARG A 456 -14.96 19.07 -0.79
CA ARG A 456 -14.38 20.38 -1.07
C ARG A 456 -15.38 21.48 -0.71
N PRO A 457 -14.93 22.64 -0.21
CA PRO A 457 -15.78 23.81 -0.04
C PRO A 457 -16.49 24.17 -1.34
N ASN A 458 -17.77 24.50 -1.25
CA ASN A 458 -18.65 24.71 -2.42
C ASN A 458 -19.36 26.07 -2.41
N ILE A 459 -18.85 27.04 -1.65
CA ILE A 459 -19.45 28.37 -1.48
C ILE A 459 -19.77 29.10 -2.80
N HIS A 460 -19.01 28.88 -3.87
CA HIS A 460 -19.23 29.51 -5.18
C HIS A 460 -20.46 28.98 -5.93
N GLY A 461 -21.06 27.88 -5.47
CA GLY A 461 -22.30 27.32 -6.04
C GLY A 461 -23.56 28.05 -5.60
N PHE A 462 -23.46 29.00 -4.66
CA PHE A 462 -24.60 29.68 -4.07
C PHE A 462 -24.58 31.16 -4.41
N ASP A 463 -25.59 31.63 -5.15
CA ASP A 463 -25.70 33.02 -5.62
C ASP A 463 -25.79 34.05 -4.46
N PHE A 464 -26.13 33.59 -3.26
CA PHE A 464 -26.24 34.40 -2.06
C PHE A 464 -24.94 34.51 -1.25
N ILE A 465 -23.84 33.92 -1.73
CA ILE A 465 -22.55 33.95 -1.05
C ILE A 465 -21.54 34.74 -1.87
N MET A 466 -20.96 35.78 -1.26
CA MET A 466 -19.88 36.57 -1.84
C MET A 466 -18.59 36.39 -1.04
N MET A 467 -17.49 36.07 -1.72
CA MET A 467 -16.17 35.94 -1.10
C MET A 467 -15.31 37.16 -1.41
N ASN A 468 -14.71 37.75 -0.38
CA ASN A 468 -13.66 38.74 -0.48
C ASN A 468 -12.35 38.12 0.02
N GLU A 469 -11.44 37.84 -0.92
CA GLU A 469 -10.17 37.18 -0.66
C GLU A 469 -9.21 38.07 0.16
N ASP A 470 -9.20 39.38 -0.12
CA ASP A 470 -8.30 40.35 0.51
C ASP A 470 -8.67 40.57 1.99
N GLU A 471 -9.97 40.62 2.28
CA GLU A 471 -10.48 40.78 3.65
C GLU A 471 -10.59 39.45 4.40
N LYS A 472 -10.36 38.31 3.73
CA LYS A 472 -10.64 36.97 4.27
C LYS A 472 -12.06 36.89 4.83
N ARG A 473 -13.02 37.32 4.03
CA ARG A 473 -14.42 37.45 4.42
C ARG A 473 -15.35 36.73 3.44
N ILE A 474 -16.32 36.00 3.98
CA ILE A 474 -17.40 35.37 3.21
C ILE A 474 -18.71 35.99 3.68
N SER A 475 -19.48 36.58 2.78
CA SER A 475 -20.73 37.28 3.11
C SER A 475 -21.93 36.52 2.58
N ILE A 476 -22.89 36.23 3.46
CA ILE A 476 -24.24 35.85 3.07
C ILE A 476 -24.99 37.17 2.83
N ILE A 477 -25.43 37.42 1.59
CA ILE A 477 -26.12 38.68 1.26
C ILE A 477 -27.54 38.69 1.84
N PRO A 478 -28.08 39.84 2.26
CA PRO A 478 -29.46 39.95 2.73
C PRO A 478 -30.48 39.49 1.69
N GLY A 479 -31.54 38.82 2.14
CA GLY A 479 -32.56 38.23 1.28
C GLY A 479 -33.18 36.95 1.86
N GLU A 480 -34.09 36.35 1.09
CA GLU A 480 -34.67 35.05 1.40
C GLU A 480 -34.03 33.98 0.52
N TRP A 481 -33.36 33.02 1.14
CA TRP A 481 -32.56 32.00 0.46
C TRP A 481 -33.01 30.61 0.84
N ALA A 482 -33.02 29.70 -0.14
CA ALA A 482 -33.25 28.28 0.07
C ALA A 482 -31.94 27.53 -0.13
N LEU A 483 -31.63 26.61 0.79
CA LEU A 483 -30.49 25.72 0.74
C LEU A 483 -31.01 24.28 0.66
N SER A 484 -30.91 23.66 -0.52
CA SER A 484 -31.37 22.28 -0.79
C SER A 484 -30.25 21.26 -0.92
N GLU A 485 -29.00 21.71 -0.78
CA GLU A 485 -27.78 20.90 -0.78
C GLU A 485 -26.83 21.39 0.33
N ASN A 486 -25.85 20.57 0.73
CA ASN A 486 -24.95 20.93 1.82
C ASN A 486 -24.12 22.17 1.47
N LEU A 487 -24.01 23.12 2.41
CA LEU A 487 -23.10 24.27 2.29
C LEU A 487 -21.84 24.01 3.10
N ILE A 488 -20.69 23.93 2.41
CA ILE A 488 -19.37 23.68 3.00
C ILE A 488 -18.51 24.92 2.85
N ILE A 489 -18.20 25.56 3.97
CA ILE A 489 -17.47 26.82 4.04
C ILE A 489 -16.00 26.56 4.40
N PRO A 490 -15.03 27.11 3.63
CA PRO A 490 -13.61 26.86 3.86
C PRO A 490 -13.09 27.46 5.17
N ASP A 491 -11.93 26.98 5.63
CA ASP A 491 -11.16 27.59 6.71
C ASP A 491 -10.47 28.88 6.24
N GLY A 492 -10.02 29.71 7.17
CA GLY A 492 -9.24 30.92 6.91
C GLY A 492 -10.04 32.20 6.68
N TYR A 493 -11.37 32.17 6.80
CA TYR A 493 -12.25 33.33 6.59
C TYR A 493 -13.05 33.68 7.85
N THR A 494 -13.76 34.80 7.85
CA THR A 494 -14.91 35.05 8.75
C THR A 494 -16.18 35.09 7.90
N VAL A 495 -17.20 34.35 8.32
CA VAL A 495 -18.50 34.35 7.62
C VAL A 495 -19.40 35.39 8.25
N VAL A 496 -19.81 36.39 7.48
CA VAL A 496 -20.68 37.46 7.94
C VAL A 496 -22.10 37.28 7.39
N CYS A 497 -23.08 37.60 8.23
CA CYS A 497 -24.49 37.64 7.87
C CYS A 497 -25.15 38.77 8.66
N PHE A 498 -26.04 39.54 8.04
CA PHE A 498 -26.68 40.70 8.66
C PHE A 498 -28.20 40.57 8.66
N GLU A 499 -28.86 41.48 9.37
CA GLU A 499 -30.32 41.61 9.37
C GLU A 499 -30.98 41.55 7.98
N ASN A 500 -32.28 41.21 7.94
CA ASN A 500 -33.04 40.94 6.71
C ASN A 500 -32.54 39.72 5.91
N THR A 501 -31.92 38.75 6.58
CA THR A 501 -31.50 37.49 5.96
C THR A 501 -32.31 36.32 6.51
N THR A 502 -32.90 35.54 5.60
CA THR A 502 -33.58 34.28 5.90
C THR A 502 -32.94 33.15 5.10
N LEU A 503 -32.61 32.04 5.76
CA LEU A 503 -32.03 30.84 5.17
C LEU A 503 -32.88 29.62 5.51
N ASN A 504 -33.56 29.05 4.50
CA ASN A 504 -34.41 27.86 4.62
C ASN A 504 -33.63 26.60 4.20
N LEU A 505 -33.33 25.70 5.13
CA LEU A 505 -32.68 24.41 4.91
C LEU A 505 -33.74 23.38 4.52
N LEU A 506 -33.58 22.79 3.34
CA LEU A 506 -34.49 21.84 2.73
C LEU A 506 -33.73 20.58 2.31
N ASN A 507 -34.45 19.49 2.04
CA ASN A 507 -33.89 18.24 1.50
C ASN A 507 -32.63 17.76 2.25
N ARG A 508 -32.67 17.77 3.59
CA ARG A 508 -31.54 17.37 4.45
C ARG A 508 -30.25 18.19 4.30
N ALA A 509 -30.34 19.39 3.73
CA ALA A 509 -29.21 20.31 3.67
C ALA A 509 -28.72 20.66 5.08
N LYS A 510 -27.39 20.77 5.21
CA LYS A 510 -26.67 21.19 6.42
C LYS A 510 -25.67 22.29 6.07
N VAL A 511 -25.26 23.06 7.07
CA VAL A 511 -24.13 24.00 6.93
C VAL A 511 -22.95 23.47 7.74
N LEU A 512 -21.82 23.20 7.08
CA LEU A 512 -20.56 22.85 7.71
C LEU A 512 -19.55 23.96 7.47
N SER A 513 -19.11 24.63 8.54
CA SER A 513 -18.17 25.74 8.45
C SER A 513 -16.87 25.47 9.18
N TYR A 514 -15.76 25.61 8.46
CA TYR A 514 -14.43 25.66 9.06
C TYR A 514 -14.00 27.10 9.42
N SER A 515 -14.92 28.07 9.29
CA SER A 515 -14.71 29.47 9.63
C SER A 515 -15.71 29.98 10.68
N PRO A 516 -15.30 30.90 11.58
CA PRO A 516 -16.20 31.48 12.56
C PRO A 516 -17.28 32.32 11.89
N PHE A 517 -18.40 32.47 12.60
CA PHE A 517 -19.53 33.27 12.16
C PHE A 517 -19.58 34.61 12.88
N GLU A 518 -19.93 35.67 12.15
CA GLU A 518 -20.31 36.97 12.69
C GLU A 518 -21.71 37.31 12.13
N PHE A 519 -22.73 36.78 12.81
CA PHE A 519 -24.12 36.90 12.38
C PHE A 519 -24.82 37.94 13.23
N ILE A 520 -25.07 39.12 12.67
CA ILE A 520 -25.51 40.31 13.41
C ILE A 520 -26.86 40.78 12.89
N GLY A 521 -27.93 40.29 13.52
CA GLY A 521 -29.30 40.77 13.34
C GLY A 521 -29.72 41.81 14.39
N THR A 522 -30.90 42.38 14.21
CA THR A 522 -31.57 43.25 15.18
C THR A 522 -32.83 42.58 15.74
N LYS A 523 -33.40 43.15 16.82
CA LYS A 523 -34.64 42.62 17.41
C LYS A 523 -35.81 42.72 16.44
N GLU A 524 -35.85 43.81 15.68
CA GLU A 524 -36.85 44.10 14.65
C GLU A 524 -36.63 43.25 13.39
N TYR A 525 -35.36 43.06 13.00
CA TYR A 525 -34.97 42.29 11.81
C TYR A 525 -33.95 41.20 12.17
N PRO A 526 -34.40 40.11 12.82
CA PRO A 526 -33.51 39.01 13.16
C PRO A 526 -33.04 38.27 11.90
N ILE A 527 -31.90 37.58 12.01
CA ILE A 527 -31.48 36.58 11.03
C ILE A 527 -32.28 35.31 11.30
N LEU A 528 -32.98 34.75 10.31
CA LEU A 528 -33.78 33.54 10.45
C LEU A 528 -33.13 32.37 9.72
N ILE A 529 -32.78 31.30 10.44
CA ILE A 529 -32.29 30.05 9.87
C ILE A 529 -33.25 28.94 10.29
N TYR A 530 -33.91 28.31 9.33
CA TYR A 530 -34.99 27.38 9.63
C TYR A 530 -35.13 26.27 8.59
N SER A 531 -35.97 25.26 8.88
CA SER A 531 -36.43 24.31 7.87
C SER A 531 -37.95 24.28 7.82
N GLU A 532 -38.52 24.58 6.66
CA GLU A 532 -39.97 24.54 6.46
C GLU A 532 -40.51 23.12 6.31
N ASP A 533 -39.81 22.27 5.54
CA ASP A 533 -40.21 20.90 5.23
C ASP A 533 -39.87 19.89 6.34
N SER A 534 -39.26 20.35 7.43
CA SER A 534 -38.77 19.54 8.55
C SER A 534 -37.73 18.47 8.15
N THR A 535 -37.10 18.61 6.99
CA THR A 535 -36.00 17.74 6.55
C THR A 535 -34.65 18.41 6.69
N GLY A 536 -34.59 19.74 6.64
CA GLY A 536 -33.37 20.51 6.85
C GLY A 536 -32.68 20.12 8.14
N GLU A 537 -31.40 19.80 8.02
CA GLU A 537 -30.56 19.43 9.14
C GLU A 537 -30.02 20.72 9.79
N GLY A 538 -28.91 20.62 10.50
CA GLY A 538 -28.38 21.69 11.34
C GLY A 538 -27.13 22.37 10.80
N ILE A 539 -26.44 23.02 11.73
CA ILE A 539 -25.22 23.78 11.47
C ILE A 539 -24.09 23.27 12.35
N VAL A 540 -22.91 23.10 11.77
CA VAL A 540 -21.70 22.68 12.47
C VAL A 540 -20.57 23.65 12.19
N VAL A 541 -19.97 24.20 13.25
CA VAL A 541 -18.82 25.11 13.17
C VAL A 541 -17.60 24.44 13.80
N MET A 542 -16.53 24.32 13.01
CA MET A 542 -15.23 23.70 13.35
C MET A 542 -14.08 24.63 12.97
N CYS A 543 -14.00 25.79 13.63
CA CYS A 543 -13.11 26.88 13.28
C CYS A 543 -11.84 27.01 14.14
N LYS A 544 -11.45 25.92 14.82
CA LYS A 544 -10.12 25.72 15.44
C LYS A 544 -9.70 26.84 16.40
N GLY A 545 -10.57 27.13 17.37
CA GLY A 545 -10.33 28.12 18.42
C GLY A 545 -10.67 29.55 18.04
N ARG A 546 -11.07 29.81 16.78
CA ARG A 546 -11.57 31.13 16.37
C ARG A 546 -12.98 31.35 16.92
N LYS A 547 -13.30 32.59 17.26
CA LYS A 547 -14.54 32.91 17.98
C LYS A 547 -15.66 33.31 17.02
N SER A 548 -16.84 32.72 17.18
CA SER A 548 -18.08 33.14 16.52
C SER A 548 -18.87 34.09 17.41
N ILE A 549 -19.56 35.05 16.80
CA ILE A 549 -20.46 36.01 17.47
C ILE A 549 -21.79 36.02 16.73
N LEU A 550 -22.87 35.72 17.45
CA LEU A 550 -24.22 35.70 16.91
C LEU A 550 -25.11 36.61 17.76
N LYS A 551 -25.82 37.53 17.12
CA LYS A 551 -26.73 38.48 17.77
C LYS A 551 -28.08 38.48 17.07
N ASN A 552 -29.17 38.31 17.83
CA ASN A 552 -30.55 38.24 17.31
C ASN A 552 -30.71 37.26 16.14
N VAL A 553 -30.20 36.03 16.32
CA VAL A 553 -30.36 34.94 15.34
C VAL A 553 -31.44 33.98 15.83
N VAL A 554 -32.33 33.56 14.94
CA VAL A 554 -33.40 32.60 15.20
C VAL A 554 -33.11 31.30 14.47
N PHE A 555 -32.88 30.22 15.22
CA PHE A 555 -32.78 28.86 14.72
C PHE A 555 -34.09 28.12 14.95
N LYS A 556 -34.77 27.70 13.89
CA LYS A 556 -36.12 27.14 14.00
C LYS A 556 -36.28 25.83 13.24
N ASN A 557 -36.84 24.82 13.90
CA ASN A 557 -37.24 23.57 13.26
C ASN A 557 -36.09 22.90 12.49
N LEU A 558 -34.87 22.90 13.02
CA LEU A 558 -33.69 22.24 12.42
C LEU A 558 -33.51 20.83 12.99
N GLY A 559 -33.03 19.90 12.16
CA GLY A 559 -32.67 18.54 12.56
C GLY A 559 -31.16 18.37 12.85
N VAL A 560 -30.73 17.12 12.97
CA VAL A 560 -29.34 16.75 13.28
C VAL A 560 -28.51 16.58 11.99
N PRO A 561 -27.33 17.23 11.87
CA PRO A 561 -26.36 16.92 10.82
C PRO A 561 -25.77 15.51 10.97
N VAL A 562 -26.08 14.60 10.04
CA VAL A 562 -25.62 13.20 10.09
C VAL A 562 -25.42 12.59 8.70
N GLU A 563 -24.37 11.78 8.57
CA GLU A 563 -23.99 10.99 7.39
C GLU A 563 -23.50 9.58 7.81
N PRO A 564 -23.43 8.59 6.89
CA PRO A 564 -22.85 7.29 7.21
C PRO A 564 -21.40 7.42 7.74
N GLY A 565 -21.19 7.09 9.02
CA GLY A 565 -19.88 7.15 9.67
C GLY A 565 -19.50 8.52 10.26
N TRP A 566 -20.37 9.53 10.17
CA TRP A 566 -20.16 10.85 10.79
C TRP A 566 -21.48 11.45 11.28
N GLY A 567 -21.51 11.98 12.50
CA GLY A 567 -22.67 12.70 13.00
C GLY A 567 -22.34 13.46 14.27
N ILE A 568 -23.16 14.46 14.56
CA ILE A 568 -23.18 15.20 15.83
C ILE A 568 -24.57 15.03 16.45
N THR A 569 -24.75 15.50 17.69
CA THR A 569 -26.04 15.42 18.41
C THR A 569 -26.85 16.71 18.32
N GLY A 570 -26.15 17.84 18.07
CA GLY A 570 -26.72 19.19 18.01
C GLY A 570 -27.40 19.58 16.70
N ALA A 571 -28.52 20.33 16.77
CA ALA A 571 -29.03 21.09 15.63
C ALA A 571 -28.13 22.28 15.28
N VAL A 572 -27.49 22.88 16.27
CA VAL A 572 -26.41 23.86 16.08
C VAL A 572 -25.26 23.44 16.98
N SER A 573 -24.09 23.17 16.39
CA SER A 573 -22.93 22.72 17.14
C SER A 573 -21.68 23.55 16.89
N PHE A 574 -20.96 23.81 17.97
CA PHE A 574 -19.66 24.47 17.97
C PHE A 574 -18.63 23.51 18.57
N TYR A 575 -17.74 22.97 17.73
CA TYR A 575 -16.70 22.04 18.15
C TYR A 575 -15.34 22.72 18.03
N GLU A 576 -14.61 22.80 19.16
CA GLU A 576 -13.35 23.55 19.28
C GLU A 576 -13.45 24.94 18.65
N SER A 577 -14.56 25.63 18.90
CA SER A 577 -15.00 26.87 18.26
C SER A 577 -15.69 27.75 19.29
N PRO A 578 -14.97 28.66 19.97
CA PRO A 578 -15.57 29.56 20.94
C PRO A 578 -16.76 30.34 20.34
N VAL A 579 -17.80 30.58 21.14
CA VAL A 579 -19.03 31.23 20.65
C VAL A 579 -19.65 32.20 21.65
N GLU A 580 -20.08 33.36 21.16
CA GLU A 580 -20.90 34.32 21.90
C GLU A 580 -22.28 34.47 21.25
N LEU A 581 -23.34 34.16 22.00
CA LEU A 581 -24.73 34.25 21.58
C LEU A 581 -25.42 35.35 22.39
N TYR A 582 -25.95 36.37 21.72
CA TYR A 582 -26.69 37.46 22.35
C TYR A 582 -28.10 37.56 21.77
N GLN A 583 -29.11 37.43 22.63
CA GLN A 583 -30.52 37.62 22.27
C GLN A 583 -30.98 36.69 21.12
N CYS A 584 -30.41 35.49 21.05
CA CYS A 584 -30.76 34.48 20.05
C CYS A 584 -32.03 33.71 20.46
N LYS A 585 -32.61 32.96 19.52
CA LYS A 585 -33.76 32.08 19.79
C LYS A 585 -33.58 30.72 19.14
N PHE A 586 -33.89 29.67 19.87
CA PHE A 586 -33.95 28.30 19.37
C PHE A 586 -35.37 27.77 19.58
N ILE A 587 -36.06 27.42 18.49
CA ILE A 587 -37.51 27.18 18.50
C ILE A 587 -37.82 25.88 17.77
N GLY A 588 -38.37 24.87 18.45
CA GLY A 588 -38.90 23.69 17.77
C GLY A 588 -37.84 22.79 17.12
N ASN A 589 -36.58 22.89 17.52
CA ASN A 589 -35.50 22.10 16.91
C ASN A 589 -35.66 20.61 17.27
N ARG A 590 -35.38 19.74 16.30
CA ARG A 590 -35.66 18.29 16.29
C ARG A 590 -34.38 17.46 16.47
N ALA A 591 -33.51 17.88 17.38
CA ALA A 591 -32.24 17.24 17.67
C ALA A 591 -32.20 16.74 19.13
N GLU A 592 -31.26 15.84 19.41
CA GLU A 592 -30.95 15.42 20.80
C GLU A 592 -30.52 16.64 21.60
N ASP A 593 -29.60 17.44 21.03
CA ASP A 593 -29.24 18.74 21.59
C ASP A 593 -29.71 19.85 20.65
N THR A 594 -30.35 20.88 21.19
CA THR A 594 -30.72 22.03 20.36
C THR A 594 -29.51 22.91 20.04
N LEU A 595 -28.68 23.17 21.05
CA LEU A 595 -27.37 23.80 20.92
C LEU A 595 -26.37 22.94 21.67
N ASN A 596 -25.30 22.50 21.01
CA ASN A 596 -24.24 21.72 21.64
C ASN A 596 -22.87 22.38 21.44
N VAL A 597 -22.16 22.63 22.54
CA VAL A 597 -20.85 23.27 22.54
C VAL A 597 -19.81 22.30 23.09
N ILE A 598 -18.90 21.86 22.22
CA ILE A 598 -17.93 20.82 22.53
C ILE A 598 -16.52 21.41 22.60
N ARG A 599 -15.81 21.19 23.71
CA ARG A 599 -14.42 21.62 23.94
C ARG A 599 -14.16 23.08 23.59
N SER A 600 -15.09 23.96 23.98
CA SER A 600 -15.07 25.37 23.58
C SER A 600 -15.46 26.29 24.73
N GLU A 601 -15.02 27.54 24.62
CA GLU A 601 -15.53 28.61 25.47
C GLU A 601 -16.85 29.16 24.94
N PHE A 602 -17.79 29.51 25.82
CA PHE A 602 -19.06 30.10 25.38
C PHE A 602 -19.60 31.20 26.30
N ILE A 603 -20.32 32.15 25.68
CA ILE A 603 -21.18 33.12 26.36
C ILE A 603 -22.56 33.03 25.72
N ILE A 604 -23.59 32.84 26.53
CA ILE A 604 -24.99 32.82 26.08
C ILE A 604 -25.75 33.82 26.95
N ASP A 605 -26.21 34.91 26.34
CA ASP A 605 -26.88 35.99 27.06
C ASP A 605 -28.23 36.34 26.41
N GLY A 606 -29.26 36.49 27.23
CA GLY A 606 -30.59 36.93 26.77
C GLY A 606 -31.27 35.98 25.79
N THR A 607 -30.86 34.71 25.73
CA THR A 607 -31.27 33.74 24.69
C THR A 607 -32.48 32.93 25.16
N LEU A 608 -33.39 32.65 24.22
CA LEU A 608 -34.59 31.83 24.45
C LEU A 608 -34.45 30.46 23.77
N PHE A 609 -34.62 29.40 24.55
CA PHE A 609 -34.81 28.04 24.05
C PHE A 609 -36.26 27.64 24.30
N THR A 610 -36.98 27.19 23.28
CA THR A 610 -38.37 26.77 23.48
C THR A 610 -38.82 25.66 22.54
N GLN A 611 -39.67 24.78 23.07
CA GLN A 611 -40.27 23.66 22.34
C GLN A 611 -39.20 22.75 21.72
N THR A 612 -38.10 22.52 22.42
CA THR A 612 -37.01 21.66 21.95
C THR A 612 -37.43 20.19 22.04
N PHE A 613 -37.01 19.35 21.09
CA PHE A 613 -37.37 17.93 21.08
C PHE A 613 -36.80 17.16 22.28
N SER A 614 -35.55 17.44 22.65
CA SER A 614 -34.88 16.87 23.83
C SER A 614 -34.16 18.00 24.57
N ASP A 615 -32.82 17.98 24.65
CA ASP A 615 -32.05 18.90 25.48
C ASP A 615 -31.96 20.27 24.78
N ALA A 616 -32.12 21.33 25.57
CA ALA A 616 -32.10 22.68 25.02
C ALA A 616 -30.68 23.23 24.85
N PHE A 617 -29.82 23.02 25.84
CA PHE A 617 -28.40 23.35 25.75
C PHE A 617 -27.56 22.24 26.34
N ASP A 618 -26.56 21.81 25.59
CA ASP A 618 -25.56 20.83 25.99
C ASP A 618 -24.14 21.44 25.92
N SER A 619 -23.34 21.21 26.95
CA SER A 619 -21.92 21.53 26.97
C SER A 619 -21.07 20.31 27.33
N ASP A 620 -20.28 19.85 26.36
CA ASP A 620 -19.29 18.79 26.52
C ASP A 620 -17.89 19.36 26.66
N PHE A 621 -17.30 19.24 27.85
CA PHE A 621 -15.93 19.67 28.14
C PHE A 621 -15.68 21.16 27.88
N GLY A 622 -16.72 21.98 28.08
CA GLY A 622 -16.75 23.41 27.80
C GLY A 622 -16.48 24.27 29.03
N LYS A 623 -16.26 25.57 28.79
CA LYS A 623 -16.18 26.59 29.85
C LYS A 623 -16.95 27.81 29.44
N GLY A 624 -17.91 28.27 30.24
CA GLY A 624 -18.73 29.38 29.76
C GLY A 624 -19.65 30.03 30.77
N LYS A 625 -20.42 30.99 30.25
CA LYS A 625 -21.42 31.75 31.01
C LYS A 625 -22.77 31.71 30.31
N ILE A 626 -23.85 31.48 31.08
CA ILE A 626 -25.24 31.55 30.64
C ILE A 626 -25.94 32.61 31.50
N THR A 627 -26.40 33.71 30.89
CA THR A 627 -27.01 34.84 31.60
C THR A 627 -28.36 35.23 31.01
N ASN A 628 -29.32 35.60 31.86
CA ASN A 628 -30.60 36.19 31.42
C ASN A 628 -31.37 35.31 30.41
N CYS A 629 -31.23 33.98 30.49
CA CYS A 629 -31.77 33.04 29.50
C CYS A 629 -33.08 32.43 29.97
N SER A 630 -33.89 31.99 29.00
CA SER A 630 -35.15 31.29 29.26
C SER A 630 -35.23 29.96 28.51
N PHE A 631 -35.67 28.91 29.20
CA PHE A 631 -35.78 27.55 28.68
C PHE A 631 -37.21 27.05 28.91
N LEU A 632 -38.02 27.03 27.84
CA LEU A 632 -39.47 26.86 27.96
C LEU A 632 -39.95 25.64 27.17
N GLN A 633 -40.56 24.67 27.85
CA GLN A 633 -41.10 23.44 27.25
C GLN A 633 -39.98 22.64 26.55
N CYS A 634 -38.94 22.28 27.30
CA CYS A 634 -37.84 21.45 26.78
C CYS A 634 -38.24 19.99 26.88
N GLY A 635 -38.08 19.20 25.82
CA GLY A 635 -38.51 17.80 25.80
C GLY A 635 -37.78 16.90 26.79
N ASN A 636 -36.54 17.28 27.16
CA ASN A 636 -35.74 16.60 28.18
C ASN A 636 -35.06 17.64 29.10
N ASP A 637 -33.74 17.79 29.07
CA ASP A 637 -33.03 18.69 29.99
C ASP A 637 -33.02 20.16 29.48
N GLY A 638 -33.13 21.13 30.38
CA GLY A 638 -33.00 22.55 30.02
C GLY A 638 -31.54 22.93 29.74
N ILE A 639 -30.67 22.61 30.68
CA ILE A 639 -29.21 22.77 30.60
C ILE A 639 -28.60 21.43 31.01
N ASP A 640 -27.88 20.74 30.12
CA ASP A 640 -27.04 19.59 30.48
C ASP A 640 -25.56 19.94 30.26
N ILE A 641 -24.71 19.64 31.24
CA ILE A 641 -23.28 19.89 31.15
C ILE A 641 -22.49 18.67 31.63
N SER A 642 -21.48 18.29 30.85
CA SER A 642 -20.58 17.16 31.12
C SER A 642 -19.12 17.60 31.04
N GLY A 643 -18.28 17.24 32.02
CA GLY A 643 -16.87 17.63 32.07
C GLY A 643 -16.59 19.14 31.99
N SER A 644 -17.56 19.99 32.35
CA SER A 644 -17.59 21.42 32.02
C SER A 644 -17.51 22.32 33.25
N ALA A 645 -17.08 23.58 33.05
CA ALA A 645 -17.06 24.61 34.09
C ALA A 645 -17.92 25.81 33.69
N VAL A 646 -19.10 25.97 34.30
CA VAL A 646 -20.15 26.88 33.80
C VAL A 646 -20.68 27.81 34.90
N GLN A 647 -20.81 29.09 34.57
CA GLN A 647 -21.50 30.09 35.38
C GLN A 647 -22.89 30.33 34.81
N ILE A 648 -23.93 30.22 35.63
CA ILE A 648 -25.34 30.38 35.25
C ILE A 648 -25.91 31.51 36.09
N GLU A 649 -26.50 32.53 35.47
CA GLU A 649 -26.99 33.72 36.17
C GLU A 649 -28.36 34.16 35.63
N ASN A 650 -29.33 34.40 36.53
CA ASN A 650 -30.66 34.88 36.17
C ASN A 650 -31.33 34.05 35.06
N VAL A 651 -31.51 32.74 35.32
CA VAL A 651 -32.10 31.80 34.36
C VAL A 651 -33.50 31.38 34.79
N PHE A 652 -34.42 31.34 33.82
CA PHE A 652 -35.79 30.89 34.00
C PHE A 652 -36.07 29.64 33.18
N ILE A 653 -36.45 28.54 33.83
CA ILE A 653 -36.74 27.25 33.19
C ILE A 653 -38.17 26.85 33.52
N VAL A 654 -38.98 26.53 32.52
CA VAL A 654 -40.36 26.09 32.72
C VAL A 654 -40.65 24.87 31.85
N GLY A 655 -41.08 23.78 32.49
CA GLY A 655 -41.53 22.58 31.79
C GLY A 655 -40.39 21.85 31.09
N ALA A 656 -39.27 21.62 31.76
CA ALA A 656 -38.25 20.68 31.27
C ALA A 656 -38.74 19.25 31.53
N GLY A 657 -38.70 18.40 30.50
CA GLY A 657 -39.23 17.03 30.54
C GLY A 657 -38.56 16.14 31.58
N ASP A 658 -37.26 16.34 31.81
CA ASP A 658 -36.52 15.66 32.87
C ASP A 658 -35.88 16.63 33.86
N LYS A 659 -34.66 17.17 33.62
CA LYS A 659 -34.01 18.12 34.54
C LYS A 659 -34.10 19.55 34.04
N GLY A 660 -34.35 20.48 34.96
CA GLY A 660 -34.11 21.90 34.67
C GLY A 660 -32.63 22.14 34.39
N ILE A 661 -31.76 21.78 35.33
CA ILE A 661 -30.31 21.87 35.20
C ILE A 661 -29.69 20.53 35.59
N SER A 662 -28.90 19.94 34.69
CA SER A 662 -28.19 18.69 34.84
C SER A 662 -26.69 18.94 34.78
N VAL A 663 -25.97 18.47 35.79
CA VAL A 663 -24.52 18.66 35.92
C VAL A 663 -23.87 17.31 36.16
N GLY A 664 -23.04 16.84 35.23
CA GLY A 664 -22.44 15.50 35.25
C GLY A 664 -20.94 15.44 34.96
N GLU A 665 -20.37 14.26 35.24
CA GLU A 665 -19.00 13.85 34.89
C GLU A 665 -17.90 14.89 35.23
N LEU A 666 -17.61 15.09 36.52
CA LEU A 666 -16.61 16.05 37.02
C LEU A 666 -16.86 17.52 36.64
N SER A 667 -18.11 17.90 36.36
CA SER A 667 -18.46 19.29 36.07
C SER A 667 -18.47 20.17 37.33
N ASN A 668 -18.27 21.46 37.13
CA ASN A 668 -18.42 22.49 38.15
C ASN A 668 -19.39 23.58 37.66
N ALA A 669 -20.51 23.75 38.36
CA ALA A 669 -21.50 24.78 38.05
C ALA A 669 -21.63 25.79 39.21
N SER A 670 -21.65 27.08 38.87
CA SER A 670 -22.02 28.16 39.79
C SER A 670 -23.29 28.83 39.28
N ILE A 671 -24.35 28.78 40.08
CA ILE A 671 -25.69 29.24 39.70
C ILE A 671 -26.06 30.41 40.60
N ASP A 672 -26.28 31.59 40.04
CA ASP A 672 -26.78 32.77 40.75
C ASP A 672 -28.17 33.15 40.23
N GLN A 673 -29.19 33.03 41.09
CA GLN A 673 -30.59 33.24 40.74
C GLN A 673 -31.08 32.32 39.59
N ALA A 674 -31.62 31.17 39.95
CA ALA A 674 -32.38 30.32 39.02
C ALA A 674 -33.83 30.17 39.49
N LYS A 675 -34.78 30.27 38.56
CA LYS A 675 -36.18 29.95 38.80
C LYS A 675 -36.61 28.80 37.88
N ILE A 676 -37.06 27.70 38.47
CA ILE A 676 -37.36 26.45 37.76
C ILE A 676 -38.78 26.00 38.10
N GLU A 677 -39.64 25.89 37.09
CA GLU A 677 -41.05 25.53 37.27
C GLU A 677 -41.46 24.30 36.45
N ASN A 678 -42.29 23.44 37.04
CA ASN A 678 -42.96 22.33 36.34
C ASN A 678 -42.01 21.35 35.62
N SER A 679 -40.82 21.11 36.17
CA SER A 679 -39.86 20.11 35.66
C SER A 679 -39.92 18.81 36.47
N ASN A 680 -39.48 17.68 35.94
CA ASN A 680 -39.41 16.45 36.74
C ASN A 680 -38.39 16.61 37.89
N ILE A 681 -37.17 17.06 37.60
CA ILE A 681 -36.13 17.39 38.59
C ILE A 681 -35.70 18.83 38.37
N ALA A 682 -35.64 19.68 39.40
CA ALA A 682 -35.20 21.06 39.18
C ALA A 682 -33.69 21.14 38.90
N VAL A 683 -32.86 20.59 39.79
CA VAL A 683 -31.39 20.54 39.63
C VAL A 683 -30.85 19.15 39.96
N ALA A 684 -29.94 18.63 39.14
CA ALA A 684 -29.22 17.39 39.44
C ALA A 684 -27.69 17.57 39.37
N SER A 685 -26.98 16.99 40.33
CA SER A 685 -25.51 16.88 40.34
C SER A 685 -25.12 15.40 40.35
N LYS A 686 -24.31 15.00 39.36
CA LYS A 686 -23.98 13.61 39.05
C LYS A 686 -22.47 13.39 38.98
N ASP A 687 -22.01 12.18 39.29
CA ASP A 687 -20.70 11.67 38.83
C ASP A 687 -19.50 12.59 39.19
N SER A 688 -19.27 12.78 40.49
CA SER A 688 -18.21 13.66 41.03
C SER A 688 -18.29 15.14 40.64
N SER A 689 -19.45 15.61 40.21
CA SER A 689 -19.68 17.02 39.93
C SER A 689 -19.98 17.83 41.19
N VAL A 690 -19.76 19.14 41.09
CA VAL A 690 -20.02 20.11 42.16
C VAL A 690 -20.91 21.22 41.63
N VAL A 691 -22.00 21.52 42.34
CA VAL A 691 -22.90 22.63 42.02
C VAL A 691 -23.00 23.57 43.20
N ASN A 692 -22.73 24.86 42.99
CA ASN A 692 -22.90 25.92 44.00
C ASN A 692 -24.01 26.86 43.54
N ILE A 693 -24.98 27.15 44.41
CA ILE A 693 -26.20 27.89 44.05
C ILE A 693 -26.45 29.02 45.05
N SER A 694 -26.58 30.26 44.57
CA SER A 694 -27.02 31.43 45.32
C SER A 694 -28.38 31.91 44.81
N GLY A 695 -29.46 31.48 45.46
CA GLY A 695 -30.84 31.78 45.09
C GLY A 695 -31.42 30.77 44.09
N LEU A 696 -32.30 29.90 44.59
CA LEU A 696 -33.03 28.92 43.80
C LEU A 696 -34.52 28.96 44.16
N ASP A 697 -35.38 29.28 43.19
CA ASP A 697 -36.84 29.26 43.32
C ASP A 697 -37.42 28.11 42.49
N VAL A 698 -37.92 27.08 43.16
CA VAL A 698 -38.49 25.89 42.53
C VAL A 698 -39.98 25.83 42.78
N SER A 699 -40.78 25.66 41.72
CA SER A 699 -42.22 25.44 41.88
C SER A 699 -42.83 24.38 40.98
N GLY A 700 -43.68 23.50 41.53
CA GLY A 700 -44.40 22.52 40.72
C GLY A 700 -43.54 21.38 40.16
N CYS A 701 -42.32 21.18 40.68
CA CYS A 701 -41.43 20.10 40.25
C CYS A 701 -41.64 18.80 41.04
N ASN A 702 -41.39 17.63 40.45
CA ASN A 702 -41.50 16.37 41.20
C ASN A 702 -40.36 16.21 42.22
N VAL A 703 -39.14 16.63 41.85
CA VAL A 703 -37.97 16.62 42.73
C VAL A 703 -37.31 17.99 42.72
N GLY A 704 -37.07 18.58 43.90
CA GLY A 704 -36.37 19.85 44.03
C GLY A 704 -34.91 19.74 43.55
N PHE A 705 -34.12 18.87 44.18
CA PHE A 705 -32.77 18.56 43.69
C PHE A 705 -32.36 17.10 43.90
N ALA A 706 -31.52 16.57 43.02
CA ALA A 706 -31.03 15.19 43.06
C ALA A 706 -29.50 15.13 43.01
N VAL A 707 -28.87 14.35 43.90
CA VAL A 707 -27.40 14.23 43.98
C VAL A 707 -26.99 12.77 44.05
N TYR A 708 -26.28 12.28 43.02
CA TYR A 708 -26.08 10.84 42.87
C TYR A 708 -24.93 10.45 41.94
N ARG A 709 -24.56 9.17 41.92
CA ARG A 709 -23.64 8.60 40.94
C ARG A 709 -24.42 7.76 39.91
N LYS A 710 -24.38 8.16 38.65
CA LYS A 710 -24.93 7.42 37.50
C LYS A 710 -23.89 6.43 36.96
N LYS A 711 -22.65 6.86 36.80
CA LYS A 711 -21.56 6.10 36.15
C LYS A 711 -20.56 5.59 37.20
N PRO A 712 -20.25 4.28 37.23
CA PRO A 712 -19.45 3.68 38.28
C PRO A 712 -17.98 4.13 38.32
N GLU A 713 -17.44 4.63 37.21
CA GLU A 713 -16.08 5.18 37.09
C GLU A 713 -15.90 6.53 37.80
N PHE A 714 -16.99 7.19 38.19
CA PHE A 714 -16.96 8.42 38.99
C PHE A 714 -17.33 8.16 40.46
N GLY A 715 -17.12 9.16 41.30
CA GLY A 715 -17.49 9.17 42.71
C GLY A 715 -18.83 9.89 42.99
N PRO A 716 -19.17 10.06 44.27
CA PRO A 716 -20.35 10.82 44.68
C PRO A 716 -20.24 12.30 44.29
N ALA A 717 -21.39 12.97 44.15
CA ALA A 717 -21.49 14.36 43.73
C ALA A 717 -21.87 15.30 44.89
N GLU A 718 -21.77 16.61 44.65
CA GLU A 718 -22.02 17.64 45.67
C GLU A 718 -22.94 18.77 45.17
N ILE A 719 -23.79 19.29 46.05
CA ILE A 719 -24.57 20.52 45.86
C ILE A 719 -24.52 21.40 47.11
N ASN A 720 -24.22 22.69 46.94
CA ASN A 720 -24.32 23.72 47.98
C ASN A 720 -25.35 24.77 47.56
N ILE A 721 -26.36 25.04 48.39
CA ILE A 721 -27.44 25.99 48.08
C ILE A 721 -27.55 27.05 49.19
N GLU A 722 -27.60 28.32 48.80
CA GLU A 722 -28.00 29.44 49.64
C GLU A 722 -29.31 30.02 49.11
N HIS A 723 -30.23 30.41 50.00
CA HIS A 723 -31.50 31.04 49.68
C HIS A 723 -32.44 30.17 48.81
N LEU A 724 -32.73 28.95 49.29
CA LEU A 724 -33.66 28.02 48.64
C LEU A 724 -35.12 28.39 48.92
N LYS A 725 -35.96 28.39 47.88
CA LYS A 725 -37.42 28.46 47.96
C LYS A 725 -38.03 27.28 47.21
N LEU A 726 -38.83 26.49 47.92
CA LEU A 726 -39.59 25.38 47.34
C LEU A 726 -41.08 25.66 47.50
N ASN A 727 -41.85 25.56 46.42
CA ASN A 727 -43.29 25.73 46.44
C ASN A 727 -43.98 24.62 45.63
N ASN A 728 -44.83 23.82 46.26
CA ASN A 728 -45.54 22.72 45.59
C ASN A 728 -44.59 21.74 44.88
N VAL A 729 -43.58 21.24 45.60
CA VAL A 729 -42.62 20.24 45.12
C VAL A 729 -42.92 18.90 45.80
N ASP A 730 -43.03 17.80 45.05
CA ASP A 730 -43.45 16.49 45.60
C ASP A 730 -42.41 15.89 46.55
N ARG A 731 -41.13 15.99 46.16
CA ARG A 731 -39.97 15.59 46.98
C ARG A 731 -38.94 16.70 46.96
N ASP A 732 -38.65 17.29 48.11
CA ASP A 732 -37.64 18.35 48.21
C ASP A 732 -36.28 17.91 47.66
N HIS A 733 -35.86 16.67 47.93
CA HIS A 733 -34.55 16.16 47.52
C HIS A 733 -34.44 14.63 47.41
N LEU A 734 -33.49 14.18 46.58
CA LEU A 734 -33.00 12.79 46.53
C LEU A 734 -31.48 12.79 46.60
N ILE A 735 -30.91 12.22 47.65
CA ILE A 735 -29.48 12.27 47.93
C ILE A 735 -28.97 10.85 48.15
N GLU A 736 -28.08 10.41 47.26
CA GLU A 736 -27.46 9.10 47.31
C GLU A 736 -26.41 9.01 48.42
N ALA A 737 -26.32 7.85 49.07
CA ALA A 737 -25.29 7.55 50.06
C ALA A 737 -23.88 7.89 49.53
N GLY A 738 -23.16 8.73 50.28
CA GLY A 738 -21.81 9.21 49.94
C GLY A 738 -21.79 10.60 49.28
N SER A 739 -22.90 11.08 48.73
CA SER A 739 -23.05 12.44 48.21
C SER A 739 -23.20 13.48 49.32
N LYS A 740 -22.86 14.73 49.03
CA LYS A 740 -22.93 15.83 50.02
C LYS A 740 -23.88 16.93 49.56
N VAL A 741 -24.71 17.39 50.49
CA VAL A 741 -25.58 18.55 50.27
C VAL A 741 -25.55 19.47 51.47
N THR A 742 -25.41 20.77 51.22
CA THR A 742 -25.57 21.83 52.22
C THR A 742 -26.61 22.84 51.73
N VAL A 743 -27.58 23.20 52.58
CA VAL A 743 -28.59 24.24 52.32
C VAL A 743 -28.54 25.28 53.44
N ASP A 744 -28.32 26.55 53.10
CA ASP A 744 -28.19 27.67 54.05
C ASP A 744 -27.19 27.37 55.19
N GLY A 745 -26.08 26.72 54.85
CA GLY A 745 -25.04 26.31 55.80
C GLY A 745 -25.34 25.04 56.61
N VAL A 746 -26.50 24.40 56.41
CA VAL A 746 -26.92 23.17 57.10
C VAL A 746 -26.74 21.94 56.21
N ASN A 747 -26.05 20.91 56.72
CA ASN A 747 -25.87 19.65 56.00
C ASN A 747 -27.16 18.81 55.98
N ILE A 748 -27.57 18.38 54.78
CA ILE A 748 -28.72 17.49 54.57
C ILE A 748 -28.20 16.05 54.46
N GLN A 749 -28.82 15.11 55.19
CA GLN A 749 -28.38 13.71 55.20
C GLN A 749 -28.87 12.96 53.95
N PRO A 750 -28.08 12.02 53.40
CA PRO A 750 -28.53 11.13 52.34
C PRO A 750 -29.80 10.37 52.71
N ASN A 751 -30.75 10.28 51.78
CA ASN A 751 -32.05 9.62 51.98
C ASN A 751 -32.27 8.41 51.06
N GLU A 752 -31.34 8.12 50.15
CA GLU A 752 -31.44 7.02 49.18
C GLU A 752 -30.13 6.25 49.07
N LYS A 753 -30.22 4.93 48.80
CA LYS A 753 -29.03 4.10 48.57
C LYS A 753 -28.52 4.18 47.14
N ASN A 754 -29.44 4.27 46.19
CA ASN A 754 -29.13 4.39 44.78
C ASN A 754 -30.22 5.25 44.12
N VAL A 755 -29.94 6.53 43.93
CA VAL A 755 -30.92 7.50 43.42
C VAL A 755 -31.18 7.25 41.94
N TYR A 756 -30.17 6.87 41.16
CA TYR A 756 -30.35 6.59 39.73
C TYR A 756 -31.34 5.44 39.50
N VAL A 757 -31.22 4.35 40.26
CA VAL A 757 -32.17 3.22 40.22
C VAL A 757 -33.54 3.63 40.77
N SER A 758 -33.62 4.48 41.79
CA SER A 758 -34.90 4.99 42.30
C SER A 758 -35.66 5.83 41.26
N LEU A 759 -34.93 6.65 40.50
CA LEU A 759 -35.47 7.52 39.45
C LEU A 759 -35.80 6.78 38.16
N TYR A 760 -34.91 5.90 37.68
CA TYR A 760 -34.98 5.32 36.33
C TYR A 760 -34.97 3.78 36.31
N GLY A 761 -34.75 3.14 37.44
CA GLY A 761 -34.55 1.68 37.57
C GLY A 761 -35.82 0.82 37.48
N LYS A 762 -36.92 1.36 36.93
CA LYS A 762 -38.04 0.52 36.50
C LYS A 762 -37.93 0.21 35.00
N LYS A 763 -37.35 -0.95 34.71
CA LYS A 763 -37.79 -1.84 33.63
C LYS A 763 -37.90 -3.26 34.18
#